data_AF-A0A222FE17-F1
#
_entry.id   AF-A0A222FE17-F1
#
_cell.length_a   1.000
_cell.length_b   1.000
_cell.length_c   1.000
_cell.angle_alpha   90.00
_cell.angle_beta   90.00
_cell.angle_gamma   90.00
#
_symmetry.space_group_name_H-M   'P 1'
#
loop_
_entity.id
_entity.type
_entity.pdbx_description
1 polymer ?
#
loop_
_entity_poly.entity_id
_entity_poly.type
_entity_poly.pdbx_seq_one_letter_code
_entity_poly.pdbx_strand_id
1 'polypeptide(L)'
;MNRIAALWLLPLPALALQPLSDHSLSTVTGQSGITLEQSGHATIGEITYIDDGNQLQIQNLERGDQNNIALPAQVTHVTDVAADGTLSISTTISPTALAIGGIRINDSLASSGAMRLNYSGNTHLQLRPSSSRYIEGQVDTSISDAELIWTTNGHSISFDDILFRADIDQFSIGDAYKGAKQGLDFELNQFAYDFSTGGLKLGGVSLGTLSGELALSGGAQLYAGGRLGSQGIELDAAISIINDTSNYVQFVDDGNALLMGDFNGSLNISGLTLDVANDHLAIGVDQLDGAFNANRILIGDSTRPLGAVQFEFLMADDSANNRFNRLRLYPGVRQPVFAALPADIRPYASQFYQPLNNSSDGLSAGVDWNLSNANASYIDDNRLVVVSGIKSHGSGDVTFDVRGFDHDNNSATADKTVVAIGLNRFQGSYGIDGLRVGNKTAPLQGGAELLLSLEVFQAMDFNLDAYTYITAGGVSGGGIQMDGDYLFSDTNIGLSVDENGQGIWATGVTYEIHMRQFQFDVSNRGISVNRGEQWSTMNIDDLRWGDKVNGRSLGRVTLERFEKGSSLEVLPGGAGAVCVGASAGSQSACDAAGGRWEDRGEEGLTVALKAAFEPEGPASDGSIARNRLTWENNRTSDGNGGYVNGTGTRIEFDGISTNDGLGNSDSNNYGFRADLNIDVYETKVVKKSDGLDSEGKPGSKGDELIYTDSTRTDYNYVANPSDLEKQLRPLGFAVQGNVSFKDFQIDQVRLGHPTGGVETVFSGIVLQNMDVTTNLTATPIR
;
A
#
# COMPACT_ATOMS: atom_id res chain seq x y z
N MET A 1 -41.68 7.67 39.25
CA MET A 1 -42.91 7.45 40.04
C MET A 1 -43.81 6.47 39.29
N ASN A 2 -43.94 5.26 39.85
CA ASN A 2 -45.02 4.26 39.78
C ASN A 2 -45.86 3.98 38.50
N ARG A 3 -45.92 2.65 38.21
CA ARG A 3 -47.00 1.81 37.64
C ARG A 3 -47.02 1.70 36.09
N ILE A 4 -47.09 0.52 35.44
CA ILE A 4 -47.70 -0.79 35.77
C ILE A 4 -46.99 -1.94 35.04
N ALA A 5 -46.96 -3.10 35.72
CA ALA A 5 -46.59 -4.42 35.22
C ALA A 5 -47.83 -5.24 34.84
N ALA A 6 -47.73 -6.08 33.80
CA ALA A 6 -48.56 -7.25 33.47
C ALA A 6 -48.19 -7.70 32.04
N LEU A 7 -48.11 -8.96 31.61
CA LEU A 7 -48.30 -10.29 32.18
C LEU A 7 -48.07 -11.25 30.98
N TRP A 8 -47.06 -12.12 30.99
CA TRP A 8 -47.04 -13.31 30.13
C TRP A 8 -46.72 -14.51 31.03
N LEU A 9 -47.79 -15.16 31.50
CA LEU A 9 -47.75 -16.48 32.09
C LEU A 9 -48.00 -17.49 30.96
N LEU A 10 -47.01 -18.34 30.68
CA LEU A 10 -47.22 -19.67 30.10
C LEU A 10 -46.65 -20.72 31.08
N PRO A 11 -47.28 -21.89 31.19
CA PRO A 11 -47.05 -22.83 32.28
C PRO A 11 -45.75 -23.62 32.06
N LEU A 12 -44.81 -23.50 32.99
CA LEU A 12 -43.72 -24.46 33.17
C LEU A 12 -44.32 -25.77 33.72
N PRO A 13 -44.01 -26.96 33.19
CA PRO A 13 -44.21 -28.18 33.95
C PRO A 13 -43.33 -28.10 35.19
N ALA A 14 -43.96 -28.14 36.36
CA ALA A 14 -43.30 -28.26 37.64
C ALA A 14 -42.62 -29.64 37.72
N LEU A 15 -41.38 -29.72 37.23
CA LEU A 15 -40.46 -30.76 37.64
C LEU A 15 -40.03 -30.42 39.06
N ALA A 16 -40.60 -31.13 40.04
CA ALA A 16 -40.21 -31.04 41.42
C ALA A 16 -38.71 -31.40 41.53
N LEU A 17 -37.89 -30.43 41.95
CA LEU A 17 -36.52 -30.67 42.37
C LEU A 17 -36.56 -31.58 43.60
N GLN A 18 -36.14 -32.84 43.44
CA GLN A 18 -36.02 -33.79 44.53
C GLN A 18 -34.72 -33.50 45.28
N PRO A 19 -34.75 -33.26 46.61
CA PRO A 19 -33.53 -33.06 47.39
C PRO A 19 -32.70 -34.35 47.38
N LEU A 20 -31.47 -34.25 46.88
CA LEU A 20 -30.48 -35.33 46.91
C LEU A 20 -30.06 -35.61 48.36
N SER A 21 -29.90 -36.89 48.71
CA SER A 21 -29.45 -37.30 50.04
C SER A 21 -27.96 -36.98 50.26
N ASP A 22 -27.54 -36.68 51.50
CA ASP A 22 -26.14 -36.40 51.86
C ASP A 22 -25.17 -37.50 51.41
N HIS A 23 -25.63 -38.76 51.35
CA HIS A 23 -24.83 -39.88 50.83
C HIS A 23 -24.54 -39.74 49.32
N SER A 24 -25.53 -39.29 48.54
CA SER A 24 -25.41 -39.00 47.11
C SER A 24 -24.52 -37.78 46.82
N LEU A 25 -24.51 -36.79 47.73
CA LEU A 25 -23.66 -35.61 47.64
C LEU A 25 -22.21 -35.86 48.12
N SER A 26 -21.98 -36.86 48.98
CA SER A 26 -20.63 -37.22 49.47
C SER A 26 -19.71 -37.82 48.40
N THR A 27 -20.28 -38.34 47.32
CA THR A 27 -19.56 -38.87 46.14
C THR A 27 -19.40 -37.85 45.02
N VAL A 28 -20.05 -36.69 45.11
CA VAL A 28 -19.85 -35.58 44.17
C VAL A 28 -18.59 -34.85 44.59
N THR A 29 -17.44 -35.40 44.21
CA THR A 29 -16.20 -34.63 44.17
C THR A 29 -16.34 -33.64 43.04
N GLY A 30 -16.28 -32.33 43.31
CA GLY A 30 -16.38 -31.26 42.30
C GLY A 30 -15.23 -31.21 41.27
N GLN A 31 -14.62 -32.36 40.96
CA GLN A 31 -13.50 -32.55 40.02
C GLN A 31 -13.93 -33.21 38.70
N SER A 32 -15.22 -33.50 38.49
CA SER A 32 -15.71 -33.96 37.19
C SER A 32 -16.24 -32.76 36.42
N GLY A 33 -15.57 -32.41 35.32
CA GLY A 33 -15.95 -31.29 34.46
C GLY A 33 -17.42 -31.31 34.02
N ILE A 34 -17.96 -30.13 33.74
CA ILE A 34 -19.32 -29.90 33.26
C ILE A 34 -19.27 -29.83 31.73
N THR A 35 -20.01 -30.69 31.04
CA THR A 35 -20.27 -30.53 29.60
C THR A 35 -21.64 -29.90 29.41
N LEU A 36 -21.68 -28.80 28.66
CA LEU A 36 -22.88 -28.06 28.30
C LEU A 36 -23.01 -28.02 26.78
N GLU A 37 -23.97 -28.77 26.26
CA GLU A 37 -24.37 -28.72 24.86
C GLU A 37 -25.50 -27.72 24.70
N GLN A 38 -25.30 -26.70 23.86
CA GLN A 38 -26.27 -25.67 23.55
C GLN A 38 -26.68 -25.76 22.09
N SER A 39 -27.98 -25.83 21.83
CA SER A 39 -28.57 -25.57 20.53
C SER A 39 -29.40 -24.29 20.61
N GLY A 40 -29.04 -23.26 19.85
CA GLY A 40 -29.70 -21.97 19.94
C GLY A 40 -29.74 -21.21 18.63
N HIS A 41 -30.85 -20.53 18.41
CA HIS A 41 -31.02 -19.48 17.41
C HIS A 41 -31.19 -18.16 18.16
N ALA A 42 -30.50 -17.11 17.72
CA ALA A 42 -30.55 -15.81 18.37
C ALA A 42 -30.83 -14.72 17.34
N THR A 43 -31.84 -13.90 17.59
CA THR A 43 -32.15 -12.70 16.81
C THR A 43 -32.18 -11.50 17.74
N ILE A 44 -31.34 -10.51 17.48
CA ILE A 44 -31.27 -9.26 18.23
C ILE A 44 -31.56 -8.13 17.25
N GLY A 45 -32.64 -7.38 17.49
CA GLY A 45 -33.05 -6.30 16.60
C GLY A 45 -32.02 -5.18 16.51
N GLU A 46 -31.44 -4.78 17.63
CA GLU A 46 -30.41 -3.75 17.70
C GLU A 46 -29.53 -3.92 18.95
N ILE A 47 -28.23 -3.67 18.80
CA ILE A 47 -27.28 -3.43 19.89
C ILE A 47 -26.77 -2.01 19.73
N THR A 48 -26.86 -1.21 20.80
CA THR A 48 -26.48 0.21 20.77
C THR A 48 -25.42 0.50 21.81
N TYR A 49 -24.28 1.02 21.37
CA TYR A 49 -23.26 1.63 22.22
C TYR A 49 -23.47 3.14 22.24
N ILE A 50 -23.48 3.75 23.43
CA ILE A 50 -23.74 5.17 23.60
C ILE A 50 -22.50 5.84 24.19
N ASP A 51 -22.04 6.88 23.51
CA ASP A 51 -20.86 7.66 23.88
C ASP A 51 -21.12 9.15 23.64
N ASP A 52 -20.98 9.95 24.69
CA ASP A 52 -21.27 11.38 24.74
C ASP A 52 -22.64 11.78 24.13
N GLY A 53 -23.62 10.87 24.26
CA GLY A 53 -24.98 11.04 23.75
C GLY A 53 -25.19 10.63 22.29
N ASN A 54 -24.13 10.25 21.58
CA ASN A 54 -24.18 9.66 20.24
C ASN A 54 -24.27 8.13 20.33
N GLN A 55 -24.78 7.49 19.29
CA GLN A 55 -25.10 6.08 19.26
C GLN A 55 -24.39 5.39 18.09
N LEU A 56 -23.65 4.32 18.39
CA LEU A 56 -23.23 3.32 17.40
C LEU A 56 -24.19 2.14 17.48
N GLN A 57 -24.90 1.86 16.39
CA GLN A 57 -25.97 0.88 16.33
C GLN A 57 -25.58 -0.28 15.41
N ILE A 58 -25.64 -1.51 15.91
CA ILE A 58 -25.54 -2.75 15.14
C ILE A 58 -26.95 -3.32 15.02
N GLN A 59 -27.46 -3.43 13.80
CA GLN A 59 -28.87 -3.76 13.56
C GLN A 59 -29.06 -5.12 12.92
N ASN A 60 -30.17 -5.77 13.29
CA ASN A 60 -30.59 -7.09 12.80
C ASN A 60 -29.48 -8.14 12.91
N LEU A 61 -28.95 -8.30 14.13
CA LEU A 61 -27.97 -9.34 14.43
C LEU A 61 -28.69 -10.69 14.53
N GLU A 62 -28.27 -11.66 13.73
CA GLU A 62 -28.82 -13.02 13.73
C GLU A 62 -27.69 -14.06 13.84
N ARG A 63 -27.90 -15.07 14.67
CA ARG A 63 -27.00 -16.21 14.82
C ARG A 63 -27.78 -17.51 14.70
N GLY A 64 -27.34 -18.40 13.82
CA GLY A 64 -27.96 -19.71 13.60
C GLY A 64 -27.10 -20.64 12.77
N ASP A 65 -27.71 -21.71 12.25
CA ASP A 65 -27.02 -22.70 11.41
C ASP A 65 -26.46 -22.08 10.13
N GLN A 66 -25.29 -22.56 9.68
CA GLN A 66 -24.64 -22.04 8.48
C GLN A 66 -25.48 -22.17 7.21
N ASN A 67 -26.15 -23.32 7.00
CA ASN A 67 -26.92 -23.58 5.78
C ASN A 67 -28.28 -22.88 5.80
N ASN A 68 -28.84 -22.71 7.00
CA ASN A 68 -30.07 -21.95 7.18
C ASN A 68 -30.04 -21.20 8.51
N ILE A 69 -29.73 -19.91 8.45
CA ILE A 69 -29.54 -19.07 9.64
C ILE A 69 -30.78 -18.97 10.54
N ALA A 70 -31.97 -19.25 10.01
CA ALA A 70 -33.20 -19.31 10.80
C ALA A 70 -33.31 -20.55 11.71
N LEU A 71 -32.38 -21.52 11.58
CA LEU A 71 -32.31 -22.72 12.41
C LEU A 71 -31.27 -22.57 13.54
N PRO A 72 -31.42 -23.31 14.66
CA PRO A 72 -30.46 -23.26 15.75
C PRO A 72 -29.07 -23.79 15.36
N ALA A 73 -28.01 -23.06 15.73
CA ALA A 73 -26.64 -23.54 15.69
C ALA A 73 -26.31 -24.35 16.95
N GLN A 74 -25.37 -25.29 16.83
CA GLN A 74 -24.88 -26.11 17.94
C GLN A 74 -23.53 -25.64 18.45
N VAL A 75 -23.38 -25.55 19.77
CA VAL A 75 -22.13 -25.24 20.46
C VAL A 75 -21.99 -26.18 21.65
N THR A 76 -20.81 -26.74 21.83
CA THR A 76 -20.48 -27.58 23.00
C THR A 76 -19.42 -26.88 23.83
N HIS A 77 -19.68 -26.69 25.12
CA HIS A 77 -18.71 -26.21 26.10
C HIS A 77 -18.37 -27.33 27.08
N VAL A 78 -17.09 -27.63 27.25
CA VAL A 78 -16.59 -28.55 28.28
C VAL A 78 -15.75 -27.73 29.25
N THR A 79 -16.26 -27.56 30.47
CA THR A 79 -15.61 -26.81 31.53
C THR A 79 -15.05 -27.77 32.57
N ASP A 80 -13.75 -27.71 32.86
CA ASP A 80 -13.09 -28.52 33.87
C ASP A 80 -12.28 -27.65 34.83
N VAL A 81 -12.04 -28.15 36.05
CA VAL A 81 -11.20 -27.48 37.05
C VAL A 81 -10.12 -28.46 37.50
N ALA A 82 -8.88 -28.15 37.17
CA ALA A 82 -7.73 -28.98 37.52
C ALA A 82 -7.43 -28.93 39.02
N ALA A 83 -6.64 -29.89 39.50
CA ALA A 83 -6.28 -30.02 40.92
C ALA A 83 -5.48 -28.83 41.47
N ASP A 84 -4.83 -28.05 40.60
CA ASP A 84 -4.11 -26.82 40.92
C ASP A 84 -5.00 -25.56 40.91
N GLY A 85 -6.29 -25.71 40.61
CA GLY A 85 -7.26 -24.62 40.52
C GLY A 85 -7.37 -23.97 39.14
N THR A 86 -6.67 -24.49 38.12
CA THR A 86 -6.82 -24.02 36.73
C THR A 86 -8.24 -24.32 36.23
N LEU A 87 -8.93 -23.29 35.74
CA LEU A 87 -10.20 -23.42 35.03
C LEU A 87 -9.90 -23.63 33.54
N SER A 88 -10.34 -24.74 32.97
CA SER A 88 -10.23 -25.05 31.55
C SER A 88 -11.60 -25.01 30.89
N ILE A 89 -11.73 -24.30 29.78
CA ILE A 89 -12.97 -24.19 28.99
C ILE A 89 -12.65 -24.54 27.55
N SER A 90 -13.12 -25.70 27.08
CA SER A 90 -13.07 -26.08 25.67
C SER A 90 -14.42 -25.78 25.03
N THR A 91 -14.41 -25.02 23.94
CA THR A 91 -15.60 -24.68 23.15
C THR A 91 -15.45 -25.23 21.75
N THR A 92 -16.45 -25.99 21.29
CA THR A 92 -16.54 -26.45 19.90
C THR A 92 -17.81 -25.88 19.28
N ILE A 93 -17.65 -25.19 18.16
CA ILE A 93 -18.71 -24.53 17.41
C ILE A 93 -18.91 -25.32 16.11
N SER A 94 -20.08 -25.95 15.99
CA SER A 94 -20.53 -26.53 14.73
C SER A 94 -20.76 -25.44 13.67
N PRO A 95 -20.77 -25.76 12.37
CA PRO A 95 -21.09 -24.83 11.28
C PRO A 95 -22.18 -23.80 11.63
N THR A 96 -21.76 -22.55 11.86
CA THR A 96 -22.61 -21.46 12.36
C THR A 96 -22.52 -20.25 11.44
N ALA A 97 -23.64 -19.56 11.23
CA ALA A 97 -23.68 -18.25 10.60
C ALA A 97 -23.98 -17.16 11.64
N LEU A 98 -23.27 -16.05 11.51
CA LEU A 98 -23.54 -14.77 12.16
C LEU A 98 -23.83 -13.74 11.08
N ALA A 99 -24.95 -13.04 11.14
CA ALA A 99 -25.31 -11.99 10.20
C ALA A 99 -25.62 -10.68 10.92
N ILE A 100 -25.17 -9.57 10.34
CA ILE A 100 -25.47 -8.19 10.74
C ILE A 100 -26.15 -7.53 9.54
N GLY A 101 -27.35 -6.98 9.74
CA GLY A 101 -28.09 -6.30 8.67
C GLY A 101 -27.52 -4.92 8.31
N GLY A 102 -26.86 -4.25 9.25
CA GLY A 102 -26.14 -3.00 8.99
C GLY A 102 -25.59 -2.37 10.27
N ILE A 103 -24.57 -1.53 10.12
CA ILE A 103 -24.04 -0.68 11.19
C ILE A 103 -24.35 0.78 10.86
N ARG A 104 -24.86 1.50 11.86
CA ARG A 104 -25.31 2.89 11.75
C ARG A 104 -24.76 3.74 12.89
N ILE A 105 -24.73 5.05 12.65
CA ILE A 105 -24.37 6.04 13.66
C ILE A 105 -25.53 7.01 13.77
N ASN A 106 -26.08 7.12 14.98
CA ASN A 106 -27.33 7.84 15.25
C ASN A 106 -28.39 7.45 14.19
N ASP A 107 -29.09 8.44 13.63
CA ASP A 107 -30.15 8.25 12.63
C ASP A 107 -29.61 8.32 11.18
N SER A 108 -28.42 7.79 10.90
CA SER A 108 -27.85 7.80 9.55
C SER A 108 -28.78 7.09 8.54
N LEU A 109 -29.07 7.76 7.41
CA LEU A 109 -29.97 7.23 6.37
C LEU A 109 -29.42 5.97 5.69
N ALA A 110 -28.10 5.89 5.54
CA ALA A 110 -27.39 4.74 4.99
C ALA A 110 -26.68 3.96 6.11
N SER A 111 -26.31 2.70 5.83
CA SER A 111 -25.50 1.86 6.71
C SER A 111 -24.11 1.58 6.14
N SER A 112 -23.23 0.98 6.93
CA SER A 112 -21.94 0.45 6.45
C SER A 112 -22.06 -0.77 5.53
N GLY A 113 -23.27 -1.22 5.20
CA GLY A 113 -23.53 -2.50 4.55
C GLY A 113 -23.77 -3.64 5.53
N ALA A 114 -24.29 -4.74 5.01
CA ALA A 114 -24.54 -5.97 5.75
C ALA A 114 -23.29 -6.85 5.77
N MET A 115 -23.12 -7.61 6.85
CA MET A 115 -22.01 -8.55 7.01
C MET A 115 -22.54 -9.93 7.37
N ARG A 116 -21.94 -10.98 6.82
CA ARG A 116 -22.19 -12.36 7.21
C ARG A 116 -20.87 -13.08 7.42
N LEU A 117 -20.73 -13.73 8.56
CA LEU A 117 -19.61 -14.63 8.87
C LEU A 117 -20.17 -16.03 9.08
N ASN A 118 -19.86 -16.93 8.15
CA ASN A 118 -20.00 -18.36 8.37
C ASN A 118 -18.70 -18.88 8.99
N TYR A 119 -18.77 -19.77 9.98
CA TYR A 119 -17.57 -20.33 10.60
C TYR A 119 -17.89 -21.61 11.38
N SER A 120 -16.86 -22.44 11.52
CA SER A 120 -16.77 -23.48 12.54
C SER A 120 -15.48 -23.28 13.32
N GLY A 121 -15.38 -23.84 14.52
CA GLY A 121 -14.14 -23.68 15.25
C GLY A 121 -14.07 -24.37 16.59
N ASN A 122 -12.85 -24.39 17.12
CA ASN A 122 -12.54 -24.87 18.45
C ASN A 122 -11.76 -23.80 19.19
N THR A 123 -12.07 -23.59 20.46
CA THR A 123 -11.32 -22.69 21.34
C THR A 123 -11.07 -23.41 22.66
N HIS A 124 -9.83 -23.39 23.13
CA HIS A 124 -9.44 -23.88 24.44
C HIS A 124 -8.90 -22.71 25.24
N LEU A 125 -9.55 -22.38 26.36
CA LEU A 125 -9.17 -21.31 27.27
C LEU A 125 -8.80 -21.93 28.61
N GLN A 126 -7.60 -21.63 29.11
CA GLN A 126 -7.25 -21.94 30.49
C GLN A 126 -7.02 -20.66 31.27
N LEU A 127 -7.57 -20.59 32.48
CA LEU A 127 -7.46 -19.47 33.40
C LEU A 127 -6.91 -19.96 34.74
N ARG A 128 -5.96 -19.22 35.28
CA ARG A 128 -5.32 -19.49 36.57
C ARG A 128 -5.30 -18.21 37.41
N PRO A 129 -5.49 -18.32 38.75
CA PRO A 129 -5.32 -17.18 39.63
C PRO A 129 -3.86 -16.73 39.62
N SER A 130 -3.63 -15.44 39.44
CA SER A 130 -2.28 -14.86 39.54
C SER A 130 -2.00 -14.32 40.95
N SER A 131 -0.73 -14.33 41.33
CA SER A 131 -0.26 -13.73 42.59
C SER A 131 0.11 -12.25 42.47
N SER A 132 0.26 -11.74 41.23
CA SER A 132 0.72 -10.38 40.93
C SER A 132 -0.22 -9.61 39.99
N ARG A 133 -1.05 -10.34 39.25
CA ARG A 133 -2.06 -9.83 38.31
C ARG A 133 -3.46 -10.26 38.76
N TYR A 134 -4.50 -9.87 38.05
CA TYR A 134 -5.86 -10.36 38.30
C TYR A 134 -6.01 -11.82 37.86
N ILE A 135 -5.65 -12.11 36.61
CA ILE A 135 -5.80 -13.43 35.98
C ILE A 135 -4.61 -13.66 35.04
N GLU A 136 -4.14 -14.89 35.00
CA GLU A 136 -3.22 -15.38 33.96
C GLU A 136 -3.90 -16.55 33.23
N GLY A 137 -3.54 -16.76 31.98
CA GLY A 137 -4.13 -17.82 31.19
C GLY A 137 -3.41 -18.10 29.90
N GLN A 138 -3.95 -19.04 29.14
CA GLN A 138 -3.52 -19.38 27.79
C GLN A 138 -4.78 -19.57 26.94
N VAL A 139 -4.68 -19.28 25.65
CA VAL A 139 -5.80 -19.51 24.72
C VAL A 139 -5.30 -20.08 23.42
N ASP A 140 -5.97 -21.13 22.97
CA ASP A 140 -5.76 -21.75 21.67
C ASP A 140 -7.09 -21.66 20.92
N THR A 141 -7.09 -21.08 19.73
CA THR A 141 -8.30 -21.00 18.91
C THR A 141 -8.00 -21.40 17.48
N SER A 142 -8.93 -22.13 16.88
CA SER A 142 -8.90 -22.49 15.46
C SER A 142 -10.29 -22.26 14.88
N ILE A 143 -10.36 -21.43 13.85
CA ILE A 143 -11.53 -21.22 13.00
C ILE A 143 -11.22 -21.86 11.64
N SER A 144 -12.18 -22.60 11.10
CA SER A 144 -12.04 -23.28 9.82
C SER A 144 -13.32 -23.17 9.00
N ASP A 145 -13.16 -23.35 7.68
CA ASP A 145 -14.24 -23.25 6.68
C ASP A 145 -15.03 -21.94 6.82
N ALA A 146 -14.34 -20.87 7.23
CA ALA A 146 -14.98 -19.61 7.48
C ALA A 146 -15.16 -18.81 6.18
N GLU A 147 -16.30 -18.13 6.08
CA GLU A 147 -16.64 -17.31 4.93
C GLU A 147 -17.13 -15.96 5.44
N LEU A 148 -16.40 -14.89 5.12
CA LEU A 148 -16.81 -13.51 5.42
C LEU A 148 -17.37 -12.87 4.16
N ILE A 149 -18.63 -12.48 4.19
CA ILE A 149 -19.32 -11.79 3.10
C ILE A 149 -19.67 -10.38 3.57
N TRP A 150 -19.28 -9.38 2.80
CA TRP A 150 -19.72 -8.00 2.98
C TRP A 150 -20.55 -7.56 1.78
N THR A 151 -21.75 -7.04 2.05
CA THR A 151 -22.75 -6.70 1.04
C THR A 151 -23.15 -5.24 1.16
N THR A 152 -23.06 -4.52 0.05
CA THR A 152 -23.55 -3.14 -0.09
C THR A 152 -24.32 -3.04 -1.40
N ASN A 153 -25.34 -2.20 -1.46
CA ASN A 153 -26.04 -1.89 -2.73
C ASN A 153 -26.47 -3.14 -3.54
N GLY A 154 -26.79 -4.24 -2.85
CA GLY A 154 -27.18 -5.53 -3.45
C GLY A 154 -26.06 -6.41 -4.01
N HIS A 155 -24.79 -6.02 -3.84
CA HIS A 155 -23.61 -6.72 -4.36
C HIS A 155 -22.64 -7.07 -3.23
N SER A 156 -21.84 -8.12 -3.41
CA SER A 156 -21.00 -8.65 -2.34
C SER A 156 -19.56 -8.92 -2.75
N ILE A 157 -18.67 -8.74 -1.79
CA ILE A 157 -17.32 -9.31 -1.77
C ILE A 157 -17.28 -10.42 -0.71
N SER A 158 -16.60 -11.52 -0.99
CA SER A 158 -16.43 -12.61 -0.02
C SER A 158 -14.98 -13.05 0.13
N PHE A 159 -14.63 -13.47 1.34
CA PHE A 159 -13.40 -14.17 1.66
C PHE A 159 -13.80 -15.60 2.04
N ASP A 160 -13.40 -16.56 1.21
CA ASP A 160 -13.85 -17.95 1.32
C ASP A 160 -12.75 -18.83 1.93
N ASP A 161 -13.17 -19.96 2.52
CA ASP A 161 -12.33 -20.98 3.15
C ASP A 161 -11.24 -20.38 4.04
N ILE A 162 -11.63 -19.42 4.87
CA ILE A 162 -10.75 -18.82 5.86
C ILE A 162 -10.40 -19.89 6.91
N LEU A 163 -9.11 -20.17 7.01
CA LEU A 163 -8.50 -20.80 8.16
C LEU A 163 -7.86 -19.69 8.99
N PHE A 164 -8.10 -19.73 10.30
CA PHE A 164 -7.41 -18.87 11.25
C PHE A 164 -7.11 -19.68 12.49
N ARG A 165 -5.88 -19.61 12.98
CA ARG A 165 -5.52 -20.13 14.30
C ARG A 165 -4.72 -19.09 15.04
N ALA A 166 -5.01 -18.98 16.33
CA ALA A 166 -4.25 -18.20 17.27
C ALA A 166 -3.86 -19.08 18.44
N ASP A 167 -2.60 -18.97 18.85
CA ASP A 167 -2.04 -19.61 20.02
C ASP A 167 -1.44 -18.50 20.89
N ILE A 168 -1.94 -18.37 22.12
CA ILE A 168 -1.43 -17.45 23.12
C ILE A 168 -0.93 -18.30 24.28
N ASP A 169 0.39 -18.51 24.31
CA ASP A 169 1.08 -19.33 25.31
C ASP A 169 0.80 -18.82 26.73
N GLN A 170 0.84 -17.50 26.91
CA GLN A 170 0.50 -16.87 28.17
C GLN A 170 -0.05 -15.45 27.96
N PHE A 171 -1.20 -15.17 28.55
CA PHE A 171 -1.69 -13.81 28.76
C PHE A 171 -1.85 -13.51 30.25
N SER A 172 -1.75 -12.23 30.62
CA SER A 172 -2.12 -11.74 31.94
C SER A 172 -2.90 -10.44 31.87
N ILE A 173 -3.80 -10.24 32.84
CA ILE A 173 -4.61 -9.03 32.95
C ILE A 173 -4.38 -8.42 34.34
N GLY A 174 -4.05 -7.13 34.40
CA GLY A 174 -3.77 -6.41 35.64
C GLY A 174 -4.25 -4.96 35.62
N ASP A 175 -3.79 -4.17 36.60
CA ASP A 175 -4.02 -2.73 36.63
C ASP A 175 -3.00 -1.99 35.77
N ALA A 176 -3.47 -0.98 35.05
CA ALA A 176 -2.64 0.04 34.41
C ALA A 176 -2.90 1.42 35.05
N TYR A 177 -1.87 2.26 35.15
CA TYR A 177 -1.99 3.62 35.69
C TYR A 177 -1.28 4.63 34.79
N LYS A 178 -2.02 5.63 34.31
CA LYS A 178 -1.50 6.76 33.51
C LYS A 178 -1.85 8.07 34.19
N GLY A 179 -0.93 8.58 35.01
CA GLY A 179 -1.18 9.74 35.87
C GLY A 179 -2.29 9.45 36.88
N ALA A 180 -3.43 10.13 36.74
CA ALA A 180 -4.63 9.91 37.58
C ALA A 180 -5.63 8.91 36.99
N LYS A 181 -5.42 8.42 35.75
CA LYS A 181 -6.29 7.42 35.12
C LYS A 181 -5.91 6.02 35.58
N GLN A 182 -6.91 5.21 35.95
CA GLN A 182 -6.78 3.76 36.15
C GLN A 182 -7.37 3.04 34.94
N GLY A 183 -6.70 1.99 34.50
CA GLY A 183 -7.07 1.19 33.33
C GLY A 183 -6.76 -0.29 33.52
N LEU A 184 -6.86 -1.05 32.43
CA LEU A 184 -6.52 -2.46 32.37
C LEU A 184 -5.21 -2.64 31.61
N ASP A 185 -4.30 -3.44 32.18
CA ASP A 185 -3.05 -3.86 31.53
C ASP A 185 -3.23 -5.27 30.99
N PHE A 186 -2.98 -5.46 29.70
CA PHE A 186 -2.98 -6.75 29.01
C PHE A 186 -1.55 -7.07 28.59
N GLU A 187 -1.02 -8.19 29.04
CA GLU A 187 0.31 -8.66 28.66
C GLU A 187 0.17 -9.99 27.93
N LEU A 188 0.79 -10.11 26.75
CA LEU A 188 0.80 -11.29 25.90
C LEU A 188 2.25 -11.75 25.72
N ASN A 189 2.62 -12.80 26.44
CA ASN A 189 3.90 -13.46 26.29
C ASN A 189 3.77 -14.51 25.20
N GLN A 190 4.39 -14.23 24.06
CA GLN A 190 4.47 -15.10 22.89
C GLN A 190 3.10 -15.57 22.39
N PHE A 191 2.65 -14.95 21.32
CA PHE A 191 1.41 -15.34 20.66
C PHE A 191 1.63 -15.44 19.16
N ALA A 192 1.19 -16.55 18.58
CA ALA A 192 1.34 -16.85 17.17
C ALA A 192 -0.03 -16.82 16.49
N TYR A 193 -0.06 -16.33 15.26
CA TYR A 193 -1.22 -16.42 14.39
C TYR A 193 -0.83 -17.05 13.07
N ASP A 194 -1.67 -17.96 12.60
CA ASP A 194 -1.67 -18.42 11.22
C ASP A 194 -3.03 -18.15 10.59
N PHE A 195 -3.02 -17.74 9.32
CA PHE A 195 -4.23 -17.57 8.56
C PHE A 195 -4.03 -17.97 7.10
N SER A 196 -5.10 -18.41 6.47
CA SER A 196 -5.15 -18.59 5.02
C SER A 196 -6.56 -18.36 4.50
N THR A 197 -6.69 -17.96 3.24
CA THR A 197 -7.97 -17.91 2.52
C THR A 197 -7.94 -18.89 1.35
N GLY A 198 -9.07 -19.54 1.03
CA GLY A 198 -9.22 -20.29 -0.23
C GLY A 198 -9.50 -19.39 -1.42
N GLY A 199 -9.88 -18.13 -1.17
CA GLY A 199 -9.88 -17.06 -2.17
C GLY A 199 -10.60 -15.81 -1.70
N LEU A 200 -10.17 -14.65 -2.18
CA LEU A 200 -10.96 -13.42 -2.17
C LEU A 200 -11.81 -13.39 -3.44
N LYS A 201 -13.13 -13.27 -3.36
CA LYS A 201 -14.01 -13.34 -4.53
C LYS A 201 -14.86 -12.08 -4.74
N LEU A 202 -14.99 -11.69 -6.02
CA LEU A 202 -15.92 -10.68 -6.50
C LEU A 202 -16.79 -11.30 -7.59
N GLY A 203 -18.12 -11.26 -7.40
CA GLY A 203 -19.05 -11.88 -8.36
C GLY A 203 -18.80 -13.37 -8.59
N GLY A 204 -18.22 -14.07 -7.60
CA GLY A 204 -17.87 -15.50 -7.68
C GLY A 204 -16.52 -15.82 -8.35
N VAL A 205 -15.78 -14.82 -8.83
CA VAL A 205 -14.43 -15.00 -9.41
C VAL A 205 -13.37 -14.68 -8.38
N SER A 206 -12.33 -15.51 -8.27
CA SER A 206 -11.23 -15.34 -7.31
C SER A 206 -10.24 -14.27 -7.76
N LEU A 207 -9.76 -13.46 -6.82
CA LEU A 207 -8.66 -12.51 -6.96
C LEU A 207 -7.30 -13.17 -6.60
N GLY A 208 -7.31 -14.40 -6.07
CA GLY A 208 -6.16 -15.09 -5.51
C GLY A 208 -6.36 -15.49 -4.04
N THR A 209 -5.38 -16.20 -3.49
CA THR A 209 -5.37 -16.64 -2.08
C THR A 209 -4.32 -15.88 -1.27
N LEU A 210 -4.63 -15.59 -0.02
CA LEU A 210 -3.70 -14.95 0.91
C LEU A 210 -3.45 -15.88 2.10
N SER A 211 -2.20 -16.02 2.51
CA SER A 211 -1.86 -16.74 3.74
C SER A 211 -0.71 -16.06 4.46
N GLY A 212 -0.57 -16.35 5.75
CA GLY A 212 0.55 -15.86 6.53
C GLY A 212 0.64 -16.48 7.91
N GLU A 213 1.81 -16.32 8.50
CA GLU A 213 2.14 -16.74 9.85
C GLU A 213 2.92 -15.61 10.53
N LEU A 214 2.60 -15.33 11.78
CA LEU A 214 3.24 -14.26 12.55
C LEU A 214 3.34 -14.62 14.03
N ALA A 215 4.57 -14.63 14.55
CA ALA A 215 4.88 -14.75 15.96
C ALA A 215 5.12 -13.36 16.58
N LEU A 216 4.38 -13.05 17.64
CA LEU A 216 4.34 -11.76 18.30
C LEU A 216 4.56 -11.88 19.81
N SER A 217 4.95 -10.78 20.44
CA SER A 217 4.93 -10.60 21.89
C SER A 217 4.61 -9.14 22.20
N GLY A 218 4.05 -8.84 23.37
CA GLY A 218 3.78 -7.45 23.71
C GLY A 218 2.71 -7.26 24.77
N GLY A 219 2.19 -6.04 24.83
CA GLY A 219 1.10 -5.70 25.73
C GLY A 219 0.32 -4.48 25.27
N ALA A 220 -0.83 -4.29 25.88
CA ALA A 220 -1.71 -3.16 25.63
C ALA A 220 -2.35 -2.68 26.93
N GLN A 221 -2.57 -1.38 27.04
CA GLN A 221 -3.19 -0.73 28.19
C GLN A 221 -4.43 0.00 27.73
N LEU A 222 -5.55 -0.28 28.39
CA LEU A 222 -6.85 0.30 28.07
C LEU A 222 -7.29 1.25 29.17
N TYR A 223 -7.62 2.47 28.80
CA TYR A 223 -8.12 3.52 29.69
C TYR A 223 -9.48 4.02 29.21
N ALA A 224 -10.27 4.56 30.13
CA ALA A 224 -11.44 5.33 29.77
C ALA A 224 -11.05 6.75 29.33
N GLY A 225 -11.77 7.28 28.35
CA GLY A 225 -11.65 8.63 27.84
C GLY A 225 -11.23 8.69 26.37
N GLY A 226 -11.70 9.73 25.71
CA GLY A 226 -11.57 9.97 24.29
C GLY A 226 -10.93 11.31 23.94
N ARG A 227 -10.77 11.55 22.65
CA ARG A 227 -10.37 12.86 22.10
C ARG A 227 -11.57 13.78 21.91
N LEU A 228 -12.75 13.22 21.66
CA LEU A 228 -14.00 13.95 21.56
C LEU A 228 -14.77 13.83 22.88
N GLY A 229 -15.12 14.96 23.48
CA GLY A 229 -15.96 14.99 24.68
C GLY A 229 -15.27 14.45 25.94
N SER A 230 -15.99 13.64 26.72
CA SER A 230 -15.57 13.20 28.07
C SER A 230 -15.63 11.69 28.28
N GLN A 231 -16.27 10.98 27.35
CA GLN A 231 -16.38 9.53 27.32
C GLN A 231 -15.43 9.00 26.23
N GLY A 232 -15.60 7.76 25.76
CA GLY A 232 -14.67 7.11 24.83
C GLY A 232 -13.66 6.14 25.46
N ILE A 233 -12.79 5.60 24.61
CA ILE A 233 -11.79 4.57 24.93
C ILE A 233 -10.41 5.03 24.45
N GLU A 234 -9.39 4.87 25.29
CA GLU A 234 -7.98 5.14 24.96
C GLU A 234 -7.14 3.86 25.11
N LEU A 235 -6.28 3.57 24.14
CA LEU A 235 -5.38 2.43 24.09
C LEU A 235 -3.93 2.89 23.89
N ASP A 236 -3.03 2.39 24.74
CA ASP A 236 -1.59 2.40 24.49
C ASP A 236 -1.15 0.95 24.25
N ALA A 237 -0.26 0.68 23.29
CA ALA A 237 0.21 -0.68 23.00
C ALA A 237 1.68 -0.70 22.59
N ALA A 238 2.37 -1.78 22.92
CA ALA A 238 3.71 -2.07 22.46
C ALA A 238 3.78 -3.53 22.03
N ILE A 239 4.02 -3.78 20.75
CA ILE A 239 4.02 -5.10 20.12
C ILE A 239 5.37 -5.30 19.44
N SER A 240 5.97 -6.48 19.60
CA SER A 240 7.20 -6.90 18.95
C SER A 240 6.92 -8.13 18.09
N ILE A 241 7.34 -8.07 16.83
CA ILE A 241 7.39 -9.24 15.94
C ILE A 241 8.64 -10.02 16.32
N ILE A 242 8.44 -11.23 16.83
CA ILE A 242 9.52 -12.12 17.25
C ILE A 242 10.31 -12.50 16.00
N ASN A 243 11.64 -12.51 16.10
CA ASN A 243 12.49 -12.91 14.98
C ASN A 243 12.39 -14.42 14.74
N ASP A 244 11.44 -14.80 13.90
CA ASP A 244 11.17 -16.18 13.48
C ASP A 244 11.21 -16.30 11.95
N THR A 245 11.93 -17.30 11.46
CA THR A 245 12.01 -17.64 10.02
C THR A 245 10.71 -18.25 9.47
N SER A 246 9.78 -18.66 10.34
CA SER A 246 8.43 -19.06 9.92
C SER A 246 7.50 -17.87 9.70
N ASN A 247 7.88 -16.64 10.07
CA ASN A 247 7.03 -15.49 9.80
C ASN A 247 6.98 -15.21 8.29
N TYR A 248 5.79 -15.18 7.71
CA TYR A 248 5.61 -14.81 6.31
C TYR A 248 4.21 -14.28 6.00
N VAL A 249 4.09 -13.61 4.86
CA VAL A 249 2.84 -13.39 4.14
C VAL A 249 3.06 -13.81 2.70
N GLN A 250 2.10 -14.54 2.15
CA GLN A 250 2.15 -15.06 0.79
C GLN A 250 0.82 -14.80 0.08
N PHE A 251 0.90 -14.18 -1.08
CA PHE A 251 -0.20 -14.11 -2.04
C PHE A 251 0.06 -15.12 -3.16
N VAL A 252 -0.96 -15.90 -3.52
CA VAL A 252 -0.86 -16.88 -4.62
C VAL A 252 -1.97 -16.61 -5.63
N ASP A 253 -1.57 -16.53 -6.89
CA ASP A 253 -2.45 -16.40 -8.04
C ASP A 253 -2.00 -17.35 -9.14
N ASP A 254 -2.94 -18.07 -9.77
CA ASP A 254 -2.68 -19.06 -10.82
C ASP A 254 -1.52 -20.07 -10.52
N GLY A 255 -1.28 -20.35 -9.23
CA GLY A 255 -0.23 -21.25 -8.76
C GLY A 255 1.16 -20.62 -8.58
N ASN A 256 1.31 -19.32 -8.88
CA ASN A 256 2.54 -18.55 -8.64
C ASN A 256 2.40 -17.73 -7.36
N ALA A 257 3.48 -17.59 -6.61
CA ALA A 257 3.45 -16.94 -5.30
C ALA A 257 4.30 -15.66 -5.24
N LEU A 258 3.77 -14.63 -4.60
CA LEU A 258 4.54 -13.52 -4.05
C LEU A 258 4.68 -13.75 -2.54
N LEU A 259 5.88 -14.04 -2.08
CA LEU A 259 6.17 -14.30 -0.67
C LEU A 259 7.07 -13.21 -0.10
N MET A 260 6.67 -12.69 1.05
CA MET A 260 7.51 -11.86 1.91
C MET A 260 7.65 -12.59 3.24
N GLY A 261 8.87 -12.75 3.77
CA GLY A 261 9.07 -13.53 5.00
C GLY A 261 10.30 -13.14 5.81
N ASP A 262 10.53 -13.94 6.85
CA ASP A 262 11.54 -13.74 7.88
C ASP A 262 11.35 -12.39 8.60
N PHE A 263 10.10 -12.13 9.02
CA PHE A 263 9.72 -10.86 9.64
C PHE A 263 10.28 -10.70 11.04
N ASN A 264 10.65 -9.47 11.36
CA ASN A 264 10.94 -9.01 12.72
C ASN A 264 10.70 -7.50 12.80
N GLY A 265 10.48 -6.98 14.01
CA GLY A 265 10.15 -5.57 14.17
C GLY A 265 9.46 -5.24 15.48
N SER A 266 9.02 -4.00 15.61
CA SER A 266 8.26 -3.50 16.76
C SER A 266 7.30 -2.39 16.35
N LEU A 267 6.19 -2.27 17.06
CA LEU A 267 5.16 -1.25 16.89
C LEU A 267 4.77 -0.71 18.27
N ASN A 268 4.88 0.61 18.45
CA ASN A 268 4.39 1.32 19.61
C ASN A 268 3.23 2.24 19.19
N ILE A 269 2.14 2.15 19.96
CA ILE A 269 0.94 2.96 19.81
C ILE A 269 0.75 3.72 21.11
N SER A 270 0.65 5.04 21.03
CA SER A 270 0.32 5.90 22.18
C SER A 270 -0.90 6.75 21.87
N GLY A 271 -1.86 6.73 22.78
CA GLY A 271 -3.06 7.55 22.72
C GLY A 271 -3.96 7.22 21.55
N LEU A 272 -4.12 5.93 21.21
CA LEU A 272 -5.14 5.51 20.24
C LEU A 272 -6.52 5.67 20.89
N THR A 273 -7.35 6.58 20.38
CA THR A 273 -8.70 6.81 20.90
C THR A 273 -9.77 6.32 19.95
N LEU A 274 -10.88 5.85 20.51
CA LEU A 274 -12.10 5.47 19.80
C LEU A 274 -13.30 6.18 20.43
N ASP A 275 -13.94 7.05 19.66
CA ASP A 275 -15.08 7.89 20.09
C ASP A 275 -16.22 7.83 19.09
N VAL A 276 -17.47 7.93 19.56
CA VAL A 276 -18.64 8.07 18.67
C VAL A 276 -19.01 9.54 18.55
N ALA A 277 -18.78 10.11 17.37
CA ALA A 277 -19.22 11.45 17.01
C ALA A 277 -20.65 11.43 16.47
N ASN A 278 -21.19 12.61 16.16
CA ASN A 278 -22.58 12.76 15.71
C ASN A 278 -22.89 12.04 14.37
N ASP A 279 -21.91 11.91 13.49
CA ASP A 279 -22.09 11.30 12.16
C ASP A 279 -21.01 10.28 11.80
N HIS A 280 -20.02 10.05 12.65
CA HIS A 280 -18.91 9.13 12.41
C HIS A 280 -18.37 8.47 13.67
N LEU A 281 -17.68 7.36 13.48
CA LEU A 281 -16.78 6.80 14.47
C LEU A 281 -15.42 7.49 14.30
N ALA A 282 -14.95 8.16 15.34
CA ALA A 282 -13.68 8.87 15.34
C ALA A 282 -12.60 7.99 15.94
N ILE A 283 -11.54 7.77 15.16
CA ILE A 283 -10.32 7.08 15.56
C ILE A 283 -9.19 8.08 15.47
N GLY A 284 -8.37 8.20 16.50
CA GLY A 284 -7.23 9.11 16.51
C GLY A 284 -6.05 8.50 17.21
N VAL A 285 -4.82 8.83 16.80
CA VAL A 285 -3.60 8.38 17.48
C VAL A 285 -2.70 9.56 17.76
N ASP A 286 -2.17 9.67 18.99
CA ASP A 286 -1.22 10.75 19.34
C ASP A 286 0.14 10.49 18.68
N GLN A 287 0.61 9.25 18.80
CA GLN A 287 1.87 8.79 18.23
C GLN A 287 1.81 7.30 17.88
N LEU A 288 2.33 6.97 16.70
CA LEU A 288 2.53 5.63 16.20
C LEU A 288 3.96 5.53 15.66
N ASP A 289 4.81 4.72 16.27
CA ASP A 289 6.17 4.50 15.81
C ASP A 289 6.52 3.02 15.74
N GLY A 290 7.42 2.67 14.83
CA GLY A 290 7.78 1.29 14.66
C GLY A 290 8.91 1.05 13.69
N ALA A 291 9.36 -0.19 13.69
CA ALA A 291 10.31 -0.74 12.74
C ALA A 291 9.77 -2.08 12.23
N PHE A 292 9.85 -2.30 10.93
CA PHE A 292 9.47 -3.55 10.29
C PHE A 292 10.58 -3.98 9.34
N ASN A 293 10.99 -5.25 9.43
CA ASN A 293 12.01 -5.83 8.57
C ASN A 293 11.44 -7.10 7.92
N ALA A 294 11.58 -7.21 6.61
CA ALA A 294 11.38 -8.45 5.88
C ALA A 294 12.71 -8.85 5.25
N ASN A 295 13.28 -9.96 5.72
CA ASN A 295 14.62 -10.37 5.29
C ASN A 295 14.60 -11.20 4.01
N ARG A 296 13.42 -11.56 3.50
CA ARG A 296 13.27 -12.37 2.30
C ARG A 296 12.05 -11.98 1.48
N ILE A 297 12.24 -11.67 0.20
CA ILE A 297 11.18 -11.48 -0.78
C ILE A 297 11.42 -12.45 -1.95
N LEU A 298 10.43 -13.29 -2.25
CA LEU A 298 10.45 -14.25 -3.36
C LEU A 298 9.25 -13.99 -4.29
N ILE A 299 9.46 -14.17 -5.60
CA ILE A 299 8.41 -14.03 -6.60
C ILE A 299 8.40 -15.26 -7.52
N GLY A 300 7.20 -15.79 -7.75
CA GLY A 300 6.95 -16.96 -8.57
C GLY A 300 7.67 -18.18 -8.04
N ASP A 301 8.31 -18.90 -8.96
CA ASP A 301 9.13 -20.09 -8.77
C ASP A 301 10.64 -19.76 -8.72
N SER A 302 10.99 -18.47 -8.63
CA SER A 302 12.37 -18.05 -8.43
C SER A 302 12.90 -18.54 -7.08
N THR A 303 14.07 -19.18 -7.10
CA THR A 303 14.83 -19.52 -5.90
C THR A 303 15.73 -18.38 -5.43
N ARG A 304 15.85 -17.30 -6.22
CA ARG A 304 16.64 -16.11 -5.91
C ARG A 304 15.74 -15.03 -5.31
N PRO A 305 16.08 -14.48 -4.13
CA PRO A 305 15.32 -13.40 -3.54
C PRO A 305 15.57 -12.08 -4.26
N LEU A 306 14.60 -11.17 -4.17
CA LEU A 306 14.79 -9.76 -4.54
C LEU A 306 15.73 -9.03 -3.57
N GLY A 307 16.03 -9.61 -2.41
CA GLY A 307 16.73 -9.00 -1.29
C GLY A 307 15.80 -8.82 -0.08
N ALA A 308 16.15 -7.87 0.78
CA ALA A 308 15.45 -7.55 2.02
C ALA A 308 15.05 -6.08 2.09
N VAL A 309 14.00 -5.79 2.85
CA VAL A 309 13.50 -4.42 3.08
C VAL A 309 13.37 -4.13 4.56
N GLN A 310 13.66 -2.89 4.93
CA GLN A 310 13.48 -2.37 6.28
C GLN A 310 12.73 -1.05 6.24
N PHE A 311 11.80 -0.85 7.16
CA PHE A 311 11.02 0.37 7.28
C PHE A 311 10.99 0.81 8.73
N GLU A 312 11.39 2.05 8.99
CA GLU A 312 11.30 2.70 10.29
C GLU A 312 10.43 3.94 10.14
N PHE A 313 9.50 4.18 11.06
CA PHE A 313 8.57 5.29 10.94
C PHE A 313 8.14 5.88 12.27
N LEU A 314 7.74 7.14 12.22
CA LEU A 314 7.13 7.91 13.29
C LEU A 314 6.00 8.76 12.70
N MET A 315 4.77 8.39 13.03
CA MET A 315 3.59 9.23 12.87
C MET A 315 3.31 9.87 14.22
N ALA A 316 3.18 11.19 14.23
CA ALA A 316 2.93 11.94 15.47
C ALA A 316 2.06 13.14 15.17
N ASP A 317 1.18 13.51 16.10
CA ASP A 317 0.38 14.72 15.95
C ASP A 317 1.26 15.98 16.10
N ASP A 318 1.01 16.97 15.26
CA ASP A 318 1.67 18.28 15.27
C ASP A 318 0.59 19.37 15.35
N SER A 319 0.23 19.70 16.59
CA SER A 319 -0.78 20.72 16.89
C SER A 319 -0.37 22.14 16.49
N ALA A 320 0.93 22.43 16.37
CA ALA A 320 1.41 23.75 15.96
C ALA A 320 1.13 24.03 14.47
N ASN A 321 1.17 22.98 13.64
CA ASN A 321 0.88 23.06 12.21
C ASN A 321 -0.49 22.45 11.82
N ASN A 322 -1.33 22.11 12.80
CA ASN A 322 -2.65 21.52 12.59
C ASN A 322 -2.62 20.22 11.76
N ARG A 323 -1.62 19.36 12.02
CA ARG A 323 -1.45 18.05 11.38
C ARG A 323 -1.72 16.96 12.40
N PHE A 324 -2.55 15.99 12.04
CA PHE A 324 -2.99 14.96 12.97
C PHE A 324 -3.08 13.60 12.28
N ASN A 325 -3.11 12.54 13.06
CA ASN A 325 -3.33 11.17 12.63
C ASN A 325 -4.72 10.74 13.08
N ARG A 326 -5.68 10.78 12.15
CA ARG A 326 -7.11 10.59 12.45
C ARG A 326 -7.82 9.88 11.31
N LEU A 327 -8.79 9.06 11.68
CA LEU A 327 -9.68 8.37 10.77
C LEU A 327 -11.12 8.57 11.27
N ARG A 328 -11.98 9.08 10.40
CA ARG A 328 -13.40 9.32 10.69
C ARG A 328 -14.23 8.43 9.79
N LEU A 329 -14.85 7.40 10.35
CA LEU A 329 -15.62 6.41 9.59
C LEU A 329 -17.10 6.75 9.60
N TYR A 330 -17.66 7.03 8.43
CA TYR A 330 -19.05 7.37 8.21
C TYR A 330 -19.78 6.19 7.56
N PRO A 331 -20.97 5.81 8.06
CA PRO A 331 -21.82 4.83 7.39
C PRO A 331 -22.39 5.41 6.08
N GLY A 332 -22.40 4.62 5.02
CA GLY A 332 -22.86 4.97 3.68
C GLY A 332 -21.80 5.64 2.81
N VAL A 333 -22.15 5.85 1.54
CA VAL A 333 -21.32 6.58 0.56
C VAL A 333 -21.66 8.07 0.58
N ARG A 334 -20.73 8.90 1.08
CA ARG A 334 -20.87 10.37 1.11
C ARG A 334 -20.35 10.96 -0.20
N GLN A 335 -21.29 11.38 -1.04
CA GLN A 335 -20.95 12.01 -2.32
C GLN A 335 -20.28 13.38 -2.11
N PRO A 336 -19.30 13.75 -2.95
CA PRO A 336 -18.70 15.07 -2.90
C PRO A 336 -19.69 16.14 -3.35
N VAL A 337 -19.42 17.39 -2.98
CA VAL A 337 -20.12 18.53 -3.59
C VAL A 337 -19.56 18.72 -5.00
N PHE A 338 -20.24 18.20 -6.02
CA PHE A 338 -19.75 18.22 -7.41
C PHE A 338 -19.37 19.61 -7.94
N ALA A 339 -20.04 20.66 -7.47
CA ALA A 339 -19.73 22.04 -7.87
C ALA A 339 -18.40 22.56 -7.29
N ALA A 340 -17.86 21.91 -6.25
CA ALA A 340 -16.57 22.23 -5.64
C ALA A 340 -15.41 21.43 -6.23
N LEU A 341 -15.68 20.44 -7.07
CA LEU A 341 -14.65 19.68 -7.78
C LEU A 341 -14.10 20.48 -8.98
N PRO A 342 -12.85 20.24 -9.39
CA PRO A 342 -12.30 20.76 -10.64
C PRO A 342 -13.20 20.43 -11.84
N ALA A 343 -13.24 21.34 -12.82
CA ALA A 343 -14.14 21.21 -13.97
C ALA A 343 -13.88 19.94 -14.80
N ASP A 344 -12.61 19.55 -14.90
CA ASP A 344 -12.14 18.44 -15.76
C ASP A 344 -12.54 17.08 -15.19
N ILE A 345 -12.49 16.90 -13.86
CA ILE A 345 -12.85 15.62 -13.21
C ILE A 345 -14.36 15.49 -12.93
N ARG A 346 -15.10 16.60 -12.90
CA ARG A 346 -16.52 16.61 -12.51
C ARG A 346 -17.44 15.68 -13.34
N PRO A 347 -17.28 15.52 -14.68
CA PRO A 347 -18.07 14.56 -15.44
C PRO A 347 -17.87 13.12 -14.96
N TYR A 348 -16.62 12.72 -14.74
CA TYR A 348 -16.26 11.38 -14.25
C TYR A 348 -16.77 11.14 -12.84
N ALA A 349 -16.63 12.12 -11.94
CA ALA A 349 -17.22 12.07 -10.61
C ALA A 349 -18.74 11.86 -10.66
N SER A 350 -19.42 12.64 -11.51
CA SER A 350 -20.87 12.59 -11.64
C SER A 350 -21.34 11.23 -12.17
N GLN A 351 -20.62 10.65 -13.14
CA GLN A 351 -20.89 9.31 -13.65
C GLN A 351 -20.60 8.23 -12.59
N PHE A 352 -19.50 8.36 -11.86
CA PHE A 352 -19.11 7.41 -10.82
C PHE A 352 -20.14 7.31 -9.68
N TYR A 353 -20.73 8.42 -9.25
CA TYR A 353 -21.74 8.43 -8.19
C TYR A 353 -23.18 8.33 -8.71
N GLN A 354 -23.42 8.33 -10.03
CA GLN A 354 -24.76 8.32 -10.63
C GLN A 354 -25.67 7.17 -10.14
N PRO A 355 -25.18 5.93 -9.92
CA PRO A 355 -26.02 4.84 -9.44
C PRO A 355 -26.42 4.97 -7.96
N LEU A 356 -25.83 5.92 -7.22
CA LEU A 356 -25.95 6.04 -5.78
C LEU A 356 -26.87 7.20 -5.37
N ASN A 357 -27.51 7.04 -4.23
CA ASN A 357 -28.32 8.04 -3.52
C ASN A 357 -27.94 8.12 -2.02
N ASN A 358 -28.57 9.02 -1.27
CA ASN A 358 -28.27 9.27 0.16
C ASN A 358 -28.53 8.10 1.11
N SER A 359 -29.19 7.04 0.66
CA SER A 359 -29.45 5.80 1.41
C SER A 359 -28.64 4.62 0.90
N SER A 360 -27.65 4.85 0.02
CA SER A 360 -26.78 3.78 -0.49
C SER A 360 -25.80 3.36 0.59
N ASP A 361 -25.74 2.05 0.80
CA ASP A 361 -24.83 1.45 1.75
C ASP A 361 -23.38 1.53 1.25
N GLY A 362 -22.44 1.52 2.18
CA GLY A 362 -21.01 1.62 1.90
C GLY A 362 -20.28 2.23 3.08
N LEU A 363 -18.99 2.50 2.92
CA LEU A 363 -18.16 3.13 3.93
C LEU A 363 -17.56 4.40 3.35
N SER A 364 -17.63 5.50 4.09
CA SER A 364 -16.82 6.69 3.78
C SER A 364 -15.86 6.97 4.92
N ALA A 365 -14.67 7.45 4.61
CA ALA A 365 -13.63 7.75 5.57
C ALA A 365 -13.05 9.14 5.32
N GLY A 366 -13.04 9.98 6.35
CA GLY A 366 -12.22 11.19 6.37
C GLY A 366 -10.86 10.85 7.00
N VAL A 367 -9.79 10.95 6.24
CA VAL A 367 -8.43 10.56 6.65
C VAL A 367 -7.58 11.81 6.85
N ASP A 368 -6.88 11.90 7.98
CA ASP A 368 -5.79 12.85 8.21
C ASP A 368 -4.55 12.05 8.61
N TRP A 369 -3.38 12.36 8.04
CA TRP A 369 -2.12 11.72 8.43
C TRP A 369 -0.99 12.73 8.60
N ASN A 370 -0.05 12.39 9.48
CA ASN A 370 1.19 13.13 9.69
C ASN A 370 2.34 12.17 10.03
N LEU A 371 3.04 11.73 8.99
CA LEU A 371 4.33 11.05 9.06
C LEU A 371 5.42 12.09 9.30
N SER A 372 5.85 12.19 10.55
CA SER A 372 6.85 13.18 10.99
C SER A 372 8.27 12.81 10.57
N ASN A 373 8.57 11.51 10.46
CA ASN A 373 9.83 11.00 9.95
C ASN A 373 9.70 9.51 9.61
N ALA A 374 10.39 9.06 8.57
CA ALA A 374 10.58 7.65 8.27
C ALA A 374 11.87 7.41 7.46
N ASN A 375 12.37 6.18 7.53
CA ASN A 375 13.45 5.69 6.69
C ASN A 375 13.01 4.37 6.05
N ALA A 376 13.17 4.24 4.75
CA ALA A 376 12.97 2.99 4.03
C ALA A 376 14.32 2.50 3.51
N SER A 377 14.63 1.23 3.71
CA SER A 377 15.89 0.64 3.26
C SER A 377 15.67 -0.58 2.38
N TYR A 378 16.48 -0.68 1.33
CA TYR A 378 16.61 -1.86 0.49
C TYR A 378 17.99 -2.48 0.73
N ILE A 379 18.02 -3.79 0.90
CA ILE A 379 19.23 -4.57 1.15
C ILE A 379 19.35 -5.61 0.05
N ASP A 380 20.47 -5.54 -0.64
CA ASP A 380 20.81 -6.38 -1.79
C ASP A 380 22.22 -6.95 -1.56
N ASP A 381 22.35 -8.26 -1.44
CA ASP A 381 23.60 -8.97 -1.13
C ASP A 381 24.31 -8.40 0.11
N ASN A 382 23.55 -8.12 1.18
CA ASN A 382 24.00 -7.44 2.40
C ASN A 382 24.50 -5.99 2.21
N ARG A 383 24.21 -5.36 1.07
CA ARG A 383 24.53 -3.95 0.80
C ARG A 383 23.27 -3.10 0.93
N LEU A 384 23.39 -2.02 1.69
CA LEU A 384 22.25 -1.22 2.15
C LEU A 384 22.11 0.06 1.32
N VAL A 385 20.90 0.36 0.86
CA VAL A 385 20.48 1.68 0.38
C VAL A 385 19.30 2.15 1.24
N VAL A 386 19.34 3.41 1.68
CA VAL A 386 18.34 4.00 2.58
C VAL A 386 17.78 5.26 1.93
N VAL A 387 16.48 5.31 1.73
CA VAL A 387 15.71 6.53 1.50
C VAL A 387 15.48 7.18 2.87
N SER A 388 16.15 8.30 3.11
CA SER A 388 16.23 8.94 4.42
C SER A 388 15.24 10.08 4.57
N GLY A 389 14.73 10.28 5.78
CA GLY A 389 14.01 11.50 6.17
C GLY A 389 12.67 11.69 5.47
N ILE A 390 11.97 10.59 5.19
CA ILE A 390 10.66 10.61 4.56
C ILE A 390 9.67 11.31 5.50
N LYS A 391 9.06 12.38 5.01
CA LYS A 391 8.02 13.14 5.73
C LYS A 391 6.80 13.23 4.83
N SER A 392 5.62 13.08 5.41
CA SER A 392 4.37 13.17 4.65
C SER A 392 3.23 13.63 5.55
N HIS A 393 2.38 14.51 5.06
CA HIS A 393 1.15 14.87 5.75
C HIS A 393 0.08 15.26 4.75
N GLY A 394 -1.18 15.12 5.15
CA GLY A 394 -2.29 15.48 4.31
C GLY A 394 -3.62 15.04 4.89
N SER A 395 -4.66 15.25 4.10
CA SER A 395 -6.01 14.82 4.41
C SER A 395 -6.85 14.63 3.16
N GLY A 396 -7.93 13.86 3.28
CA GLY A 396 -8.88 13.68 2.20
C GLY A 396 -10.06 12.79 2.57
N ASP A 397 -11.05 12.76 1.69
CA ASP A 397 -12.24 11.95 1.84
C ASP A 397 -12.18 10.74 0.89
N VAL A 398 -12.39 9.55 1.44
CA VAL A 398 -12.41 8.27 0.72
C VAL A 398 -13.83 7.68 0.80
N THR A 399 -14.32 7.12 -0.29
CA THR A 399 -15.55 6.33 -0.33
C THR A 399 -15.25 4.93 -0.83
N PHE A 400 -15.97 3.94 -0.31
CA PHE A 400 -15.78 2.53 -0.58
C PHE A 400 -17.13 1.80 -0.58
N ASP A 401 -17.48 1.14 -1.68
CA ASP A 401 -18.66 0.30 -1.78
C ASP A 401 -18.49 -0.82 -2.81
N VAL A 402 -19.31 -1.87 -2.67
CA VAL A 402 -19.48 -2.93 -3.66
C VAL A 402 -20.77 -2.68 -4.44
N ARG A 403 -20.71 -2.73 -5.77
CA ARG A 403 -21.85 -2.48 -6.66
C ARG A 403 -21.70 -3.17 -8.01
N GLY A 404 -22.72 -3.06 -8.85
CA GLY A 404 -22.68 -3.52 -10.24
C GLY A 404 -21.96 -2.52 -11.14
N PHE A 405 -21.28 -3.03 -12.16
CA PHE A 405 -20.56 -2.24 -13.16
C PHE A 405 -20.70 -2.85 -14.54
N ASP A 406 -20.82 -1.97 -15.53
CA ASP A 406 -20.80 -2.29 -16.95
C ASP A 406 -19.81 -1.35 -17.63
N HIS A 407 -18.62 -1.87 -17.93
CA HIS A 407 -17.54 -1.12 -18.57
C HIS A 407 -17.87 -0.74 -20.03
N ASP A 408 -18.48 -1.68 -20.77
CA ASP A 408 -18.61 -1.60 -22.23
C ASP A 408 -20.02 -1.20 -22.70
N ASN A 409 -20.94 -0.98 -21.76
CA ASN A 409 -22.37 -0.80 -22.04
C ASN A 409 -22.90 -1.91 -22.97
N ASN A 410 -22.34 -3.11 -22.80
CA ASN A 410 -22.56 -4.27 -23.64
C ASN A 410 -23.32 -5.31 -22.82
N SER A 411 -24.61 -5.46 -23.14
CA SER A 411 -25.50 -6.37 -22.41
C SER A 411 -25.10 -7.85 -22.46
N ALA A 412 -24.11 -8.23 -23.28
CA ALA A 412 -23.56 -9.59 -23.32
C ALA A 412 -22.43 -9.84 -22.30
N THR A 413 -21.81 -8.79 -21.76
CA THR A 413 -20.77 -8.83 -20.70
C THR A 413 -21.26 -8.17 -19.40
N ALA A 414 -22.54 -7.80 -19.36
CA ALA A 414 -23.19 -7.10 -18.26
C ALA A 414 -23.26 -7.96 -17.00
N ASP A 415 -23.07 -7.29 -15.87
CA ASP A 415 -23.12 -7.78 -14.48
C ASP A 415 -21.77 -8.23 -13.88
N LYS A 416 -20.72 -7.38 -14.03
CA LYS A 416 -19.55 -7.50 -13.15
C LYS A 416 -19.88 -6.86 -11.79
N THR A 417 -19.53 -7.58 -10.72
CA THR A 417 -19.47 -7.00 -9.36
C THR A 417 -18.13 -6.32 -9.18
N VAL A 418 -18.14 -5.10 -8.67
CA VAL A 418 -16.93 -4.30 -8.50
C VAL A 418 -16.84 -3.71 -7.11
N VAL A 419 -15.61 -3.51 -6.68
CA VAL A 419 -15.29 -2.61 -5.59
C VAL A 419 -15.04 -1.24 -6.19
N ALA A 420 -15.80 -0.26 -5.73
CA ALA A 420 -15.69 1.12 -6.16
C ALA A 420 -15.03 1.96 -5.07
N ILE A 421 -14.02 2.73 -5.46
CA ILE A 421 -13.24 3.60 -4.58
C ILE A 421 -13.26 5.02 -5.13
N GLY A 422 -13.71 5.98 -4.33
CA GLY A 422 -13.67 7.39 -4.67
C GLY A 422 -12.76 8.16 -3.72
N LEU A 423 -11.79 8.89 -4.26
CA LEU A 423 -10.97 9.86 -3.53
C LEU A 423 -11.42 11.26 -3.93
N ASN A 424 -11.79 12.09 -2.95
CA ASN A 424 -12.21 13.46 -3.21
C ASN A 424 -11.35 14.43 -2.40
N ARG A 425 -10.75 15.40 -3.09
CA ARG A 425 -9.90 16.46 -2.53
C ARG A 425 -8.82 15.89 -1.60
N PHE A 426 -8.16 14.83 -2.06
CA PHE A 426 -7.09 14.18 -1.33
C PHE A 426 -5.83 15.04 -1.48
N GLN A 427 -5.59 15.90 -0.49
CA GLN A 427 -4.54 16.91 -0.52
C GLN A 427 -3.43 16.56 0.46
N GLY A 428 -2.18 16.76 0.05
CA GLY A 428 -1.05 16.47 0.92
C GLY A 428 0.26 16.94 0.36
N SER A 429 1.31 16.70 1.14
CA SER A 429 2.67 16.84 0.65
C SER A 429 3.56 15.77 1.25
N TYR A 430 4.58 15.38 0.49
CA TYR A 430 5.66 14.54 0.98
C TYR A 430 7.01 15.08 0.52
N GLY A 431 8.07 14.66 1.21
CA GLY A 431 9.45 14.90 0.83
C GLY A 431 10.40 13.89 1.45
N ILE A 432 11.55 13.72 0.82
CA ILE A 432 12.67 12.90 1.31
C ILE A 432 13.93 13.76 1.39
N ASP A 433 14.81 13.48 2.34
CA ASP A 433 16.11 14.16 2.43
C ASP A 433 17.07 13.67 1.32
N GLY A 434 16.91 12.41 0.87
CA GLY A 434 17.71 11.80 -0.20
C GLY A 434 18.12 10.36 0.10
N LEU A 435 19.18 9.90 -0.56
CA LEU A 435 19.68 8.52 -0.45
C LEU A 435 20.93 8.44 0.45
N ARG A 436 21.03 7.41 1.27
CA ARG A 436 22.25 7.01 2.00
C ARG A 436 22.61 5.59 1.61
N VAL A 437 23.89 5.30 1.38
CA VAL A 437 24.33 3.97 0.94
C VAL A 437 25.39 3.42 1.90
N GLY A 438 25.30 2.12 2.19
CA GLY A 438 26.18 1.34 3.06
C GLY A 438 25.86 1.42 4.55
N ASN A 439 25.41 2.59 5.04
CA ASN A 439 25.06 2.78 6.44
C ASN A 439 23.93 3.83 6.58
N LYS A 440 23.00 3.62 7.51
CA LYS A 440 21.92 4.55 7.89
C LYS A 440 22.44 5.93 8.33
N THR A 441 23.66 6.02 8.86
CA THR A 441 24.27 7.30 9.28
C THR A 441 25.24 7.90 8.25
N ALA A 442 25.41 7.28 7.07
CA ALA A 442 26.28 7.81 6.02
C ALA A 442 25.73 9.15 5.51
N PRO A 443 26.58 10.13 5.12
CA PRO A 443 26.12 11.37 4.49
C PRO A 443 25.16 11.12 3.32
N LEU A 444 24.22 12.05 3.11
CA LEU A 444 23.33 12.03 1.94
C LEU A 444 24.17 12.01 0.66
N GLN A 445 23.72 11.23 -0.30
CA GLN A 445 24.40 10.98 -1.55
C GLN A 445 23.59 11.58 -2.71
N GLY A 446 24.29 12.17 -3.67
CA GLY A 446 23.69 12.47 -4.98
C GLY A 446 23.28 11.17 -5.69
N GLY A 447 22.36 11.26 -6.64
CA GLY A 447 21.77 10.09 -7.30
C GLY A 447 20.34 9.80 -6.88
N ALA A 448 19.74 10.60 -5.98
CA ALA A 448 18.30 10.57 -5.75
C ALA A 448 17.51 10.91 -7.03
N GLU A 449 18.14 11.59 -8.00
CA GLU A 449 17.58 11.83 -9.33
C GLU A 449 17.34 10.54 -10.13
N LEU A 450 18.03 9.43 -9.79
CA LEU A 450 17.74 8.13 -10.40
C LEU A 450 16.39 7.58 -9.99
N LEU A 451 15.82 8.06 -8.87
CA LEU A 451 14.46 7.70 -8.49
C LEU A 451 13.42 8.24 -9.49
N LEU A 452 13.76 9.28 -10.26
CA LEU A 452 12.88 9.82 -11.30
C LEU A 452 12.57 8.82 -12.41
N SER A 453 13.51 7.93 -12.76
CA SER A 453 13.22 6.90 -13.76
C SER A 453 12.19 5.88 -13.27
N LEU A 454 11.99 5.81 -11.95
CA LEU A 454 10.95 5.01 -11.29
C LEU A 454 9.71 5.86 -10.96
N GLU A 455 9.62 7.10 -11.47
CA GLU A 455 8.55 8.06 -11.18
C GLU A 455 8.40 8.41 -9.69
N VAL A 456 9.48 8.22 -8.90
CA VAL A 456 9.55 8.61 -7.50
C VAL A 456 10.23 9.98 -7.41
N PHE A 457 9.46 10.99 -7.01
CA PHE A 457 9.93 12.36 -6.88
C PHE A 457 10.51 12.62 -5.48
N GLN A 458 11.45 13.54 -5.37
CA GLN A 458 12.05 13.84 -4.06
C GLN A 458 11.10 14.64 -3.14
N ALA A 459 10.20 15.42 -3.73
CA ALA A 459 9.14 16.11 -3.00
C ALA A 459 7.93 16.33 -3.91
N MET A 460 6.74 16.37 -3.33
CA MET A 460 5.51 16.67 -4.05
C MET A 460 4.51 17.32 -3.11
N ASP A 461 3.88 18.41 -3.55
CA ASP A 461 2.58 18.85 -3.02
C ASP A 461 1.51 18.43 -4.01
N PHE A 462 0.46 17.76 -3.56
CA PHE A 462 -0.56 17.20 -4.44
C PHE A 462 -1.96 17.53 -3.96
N ASN A 463 -2.88 17.62 -4.93
CA ASN A 463 -4.33 17.58 -4.72
C ASN A 463 -4.91 16.61 -5.73
N LEU A 464 -5.46 15.49 -5.25
CA LEU A 464 -5.92 14.36 -6.04
C LEU A 464 -7.42 14.16 -5.90
N ASP A 465 -8.10 14.07 -7.03
CA ASP A 465 -9.44 13.48 -7.17
C ASP A 465 -9.32 12.21 -8.02
N ALA A 466 -9.89 11.11 -7.55
CA ALA A 466 -9.74 9.81 -8.22
C ALA A 466 -10.99 8.94 -8.08
N TYR A 467 -11.31 8.20 -9.14
CA TYR A 467 -12.45 7.29 -9.18
C TYR A 467 -12.02 5.97 -9.81
N THR A 468 -12.01 4.91 -9.01
CA THR A 468 -11.46 3.60 -9.40
C THR A 468 -12.50 2.51 -9.21
N TYR A 469 -12.58 1.61 -10.19
CA TYR A 469 -13.32 0.37 -10.13
C TYR A 469 -12.34 -0.80 -10.16
N ILE A 470 -12.50 -1.73 -9.21
CA ILE A 470 -11.70 -2.95 -9.13
C ILE A 470 -12.63 -4.14 -9.38
N THR A 471 -12.26 -4.99 -10.33
CA THR A 471 -12.97 -6.20 -10.73
C THR A 471 -12.04 -7.40 -10.64
N ALA A 472 -12.58 -8.60 -10.47
CA ALA A 472 -11.79 -9.82 -10.54
C ALA A 472 -11.46 -10.20 -11.99
N GLY A 473 -10.27 -10.79 -12.18
CA GLY A 473 -9.79 -11.33 -13.46
C GLY A 473 -8.53 -10.63 -13.97
N GLY A 474 -7.51 -11.42 -14.28
CA GLY A 474 -6.24 -11.03 -14.87
C GLY A 474 -6.14 -11.46 -16.34
N VAL A 475 -4.91 -11.56 -16.86
CA VAL A 475 -4.67 -11.94 -18.27
C VAL A 475 -5.14 -13.37 -18.52
N SER A 476 -4.95 -14.23 -17.53
CA SER A 476 -5.58 -15.54 -17.41
C SER A 476 -6.04 -15.76 -15.96
N GLY A 477 -7.06 -16.61 -15.77
CA GLY A 477 -7.40 -17.13 -14.44
C GLY A 477 -7.88 -16.08 -13.43
N GLY A 478 -7.24 -16.10 -12.26
CA GLY A 478 -7.46 -15.16 -11.15
C GLY A 478 -6.92 -13.76 -11.42
N GLY A 479 -6.60 -13.00 -10.38
CA GLY A 479 -5.99 -11.67 -10.52
C GLY A 479 -6.97 -10.49 -10.42
N ILE A 480 -6.41 -9.29 -10.61
CA ILE A 480 -7.09 -8.02 -10.35
C ILE A 480 -7.11 -7.16 -11.61
N GLN A 481 -8.30 -6.70 -12.01
CA GLN A 481 -8.47 -5.71 -13.07
C GLN A 481 -8.96 -4.38 -12.50
N MET A 482 -8.42 -3.26 -13.00
CA MET A 482 -8.78 -1.92 -12.60
C MET A 482 -9.12 -1.03 -13.79
N ASP A 483 -10.15 -0.22 -13.60
CA ASP A 483 -10.46 0.95 -14.42
C ASP A 483 -10.44 2.18 -13.52
N GLY A 484 -9.94 3.32 -14.01
CA GLY A 484 -10.02 4.53 -13.23
C GLY A 484 -9.72 5.82 -13.98
N ASP A 485 -10.17 6.91 -13.37
CA ASP A 485 -9.98 8.29 -13.81
C ASP A 485 -9.38 9.09 -12.65
N TYR A 486 -8.27 9.77 -12.90
CA TYR A 486 -7.49 10.48 -11.87
C TYR A 486 -7.17 11.89 -12.36
N LEU A 487 -7.26 12.86 -11.45
CA LEU A 487 -6.82 14.23 -11.67
C LEU A 487 -5.95 14.70 -10.52
N PHE A 488 -4.69 14.98 -10.82
CA PHE A 488 -3.87 15.85 -9.99
C PHE A 488 -4.11 17.29 -10.43
N SER A 489 -4.46 18.17 -9.50
CA SER A 489 -4.67 19.60 -9.74
C SER A 489 -3.74 20.42 -8.86
N ASP A 490 -3.31 21.60 -9.35
CA ASP A 490 -2.48 22.56 -8.61
C ASP A 490 -1.26 21.93 -7.90
N THR A 491 -0.67 20.92 -8.53
CA THR A 491 0.38 20.07 -7.93
C THR A 491 1.76 20.67 -8.17
N ASN A 492 2.67 20.53 -7.21
CA ASN A 492 4.09 20.90 -7.38
C ASN A 492 4.95 19.66 -7.20
N ILE A 493 5.85 19.40 -8.13
CA ILE A 493 6.71 18.20 -8.16
C ILE A 493 8.17 18.64 -8.17
N GLY A 494 8.93 18.21 -7.16
CA GLY A 494 10.37 18.38 -7.09
C GLY A 494 11.06 17.28 -7.88
N LEU A 495 11.48 17.60 -9.11
CA LEU A 495 12.14 16.65 -10.01
C LEU A 495 13.56 16.33 -9.50
N SER A 496 14.31 17.37 -9.12
CA SER A 496 15.62 17.21 -8.48
C SER A 496 15.74 18.35 -7.51
N VAL A 497 15.62 18.08 -6.22
CA VAL A 497 15.59 19.10 -5.17
C VAL A 497 16.49 18.67 -4.01
N ASP A 498 17.20 19.63 -3.44
CA ASP A 498 17.99 19.41 -2.24
C ASP A 498 17.11 19.44 -0.97
N GLU A 499 17.70 19.14 0.18
CA GLU A 499 17.05 19.16 1.49
C GLU A 499 16.54 20.57 1.90
N ASN A 500 16.97 21.63 1.21
CA ASN A 500 16.50 23.01 1.40
C ASN A 500 15.38 23.41 0.42
N GLY A 501 14.93 22.48 -0.43
CA GLY A 501 13.90 22.70 -1.43
C GLY A 501 14.36 23.48 -2.67
N GLN A 502 15.67 23.57 -2.92
CA GLN A 502 16.25 24.20 -4.10
C GLN A 502 16.55 23.16 -5.18
N GLY A 503 16.19 23.45 -6.42
CA GLY A 503 16.49 22.58 -7.55
C GLY A 503 15.56 22.79 -8.74
N ILE A 504 15.14 21.72 -9.39
CA ILE A 504 14.22 21.74 -10.52
C ILE A 504 12.82 21.35 -10.04
N TRP A 505 11.87 22.25 -10.22
CA TRP A 505 10.47 22.07 -9.85
C TRP A 505 9.55 22.14 -11.07
N ALA A 506 8.63 21.21 -11.20
CA ALA A 506 7.43 21.36 -12.03
C ALA A 506 6.32 21.94 -11.15
N THR A 507 5.80 23.12 -11.50
CA THR A 507 4.84 23.87 -10.66
C THR A 507 3.56 24.15 -11.41
N GLY A 508 2.44 24.18 -10.67
CA GLY A 508 1.10 24.30 -11.27
C GLY A 508 0.81 23.14 -12.21
N VAL A 509 1.11 21.91 -11.76
CA VAL A 509 0.90 20.70 -12.53
C VAL A 509 -0.58 20.31 -12.46
N THR A 510 -1.20 20.21 -13.62
CA THR A 510 -2.47 19.50 -13.81
C THR A 510 -2.18 18.21 -14.56
N TYR A 511 -2.47 17.05 -13.97
CA TYR A 511 -2.26 15.76 -14.60
C TYR A 511 -3.53 14.93 -14.59
N GLU A 512 -4.12 14.78 -15.77
CA GLU A 512 -5.29 13.92 -16.01
C GLU A 512 -4.82 12.55 -16.51
N ILE A 513 -5.32 11.48 -15.90
CA ILE A 513 -4.96 10.09 -16.24
C ILE A 513 -6.24 9.26 -16.34
N HIS A 514 -6.35 8.51 -17.42
CA HIS A 514 -7.41 7.52 -17.63
C HIS A 514 -6.80 6.16 -17.92
N MET A 515 -7.35 5.15 -17.27
CA MET A 515 -6.86 3.78 -17.32
C MET A 515 -8.04 2.85 -17.53
N ARG A 516 -7.97 1.98 -18.53
CA ARG A 516 -8.95 0.90 -18.75
C ARG A 516 -8.25 -0.44 -18.87
N GLN A 517 -8.85 -1.45 -18.24
CA GLN A 517 -8.42 -2.84 -18.27
C GLN A 517 -6.97 -3.02 -17.80
N PHE A 518 -6.59 -2.34 -16.72
CA PHE A 518 -5.29 -2.55 -16.08
C PHE A 518 -5.33 -3.82 -15.26
N GLN A 519 -4.45 -4.78 -15.56
CA GLN A 519 -4.45 -6.09 -14.94
C GLN A 519 -3.16 -6.30 -14.16
N PHE A 520 -3.29 -6.75 -12.91
CA PHE A 520 -2.19 -7.14 -12.04
C PHE A 520 -2.20 -8.66 -11.92
N ASP A 521 -1.05 -9.27 -12.18
CA ASP A 521 -0.91 -10.72 -12.28
C ASP A 521 0.46 -11.16 -11.74
N VAL A 522 0.50 -12.31 -11.07
CA VAL A 522 1.75 -12.96 -10.61
C VAL A 522 2.05 -14.10 -11.56
N SER A 523 3.09 -13.93 -12.37
CA SER A 523 3.58 -14.95 -13.29
C SER A 523 4.70 -15.78 -12.66
N ASN A 524 5.09 -16.85 -13.35
CA ASN A 524 6.23 -17.68 -13.00
C ASN A 524 7.58 -16.92 -13.06
N ARG A 525 7.63 -15.81 -13.79
CA ARG A 525 8.85 -14.99 -13.95
C ARG A 525 8.91 -13.84 -12.96
N GLY A 526 7.76 -13.32 -12.53
CA GLY A 526 7.68 -12.10 -11.75
C GLY A 526 6.27 -11.51 -11.68
N ILE A 527 6.16 -10.31 -11.14
CA ILE A 527 4.89 -9.56 -11.11
C ILE A 527 4.76 -8.80 -12.42
N SER A 528 3.58 -8.86 -13.05
CA SER A 528 3.27 -8.11 -14.26
C SER A 528 2.08 -7.19 -14.06
N VAL A 529 2.20 -5.98 -14.59
CA VAL A 529 1.12 -5.02 -14.74
C VAL A 529 0.87 -4.84 -16.23
N ASN A 530 -0.24 -5.39 -16.70
CA ASN A 530 -0.64 -5.30 -18.09
C ASN A 530 -1.60 -4.12 -18.26
N ARG A 531 -1.27 -3.19 -19.15
CA ARG A 531 -2.01 -1.95 -19.37
C ARG A 531 -2.79 -2.07 -20.66
N GLY A 532 -4.11 -2.30 -20.54
CA GLY A 532 -5.01 -2.43 -21.69
C GLY A 532 -5.04 -1.17 -22.56
N GLU A 533 -5.59 -0.09 -22.02
CA GLU A 533 -5.59 1.23 -22.66
C GLU A 533 -5.34 2.32 -21.60
N GLN A 534 -4.45 3.26 -21.91
CA GLN A 534 -4.16 4.42 -21.08
C GLN A 534 -4.07 5.68 -21.94
N TRP A 535 -4.69 6.76 -21.51
CA TRP A 535 -4.39 8.09 -22.03
C TRP A 535 -4.28 9.10 -20.88
N SER A 536 -3.41 10.09 -21.07
CA SER A 536 -3.15 11.06 -20.02
C SER A 536 -2.60 12.37 -20.57
N THR A 537 -2.91 13.47 -19.89
CA THR A 537 -2.40 14.82 -20.21
C THR A 537 -1.80 15.44 -18.97
N MET A 538 -0.46 15.57 -18.95
CA MET A 538 0.26 16.32 -17.93
C MET A 538 0.57 17.72 -18.46
N ASN A 539 0.01 18.74 -17.84
CA ASN A 539 0.32 20.14 -18.09
C ASN A 539 1.10 20.70 -16.91
N ILE A 540 2.37 21.03 -17.14
CA ILE A 540 3.23 21.74 -16.20
C ILE A 540 3.18 23.22 -16.55
N ASP A 541 2.46 24.01 -15.75
CA ASP A 541 2.32 25.44 -16.01
C ASP A 541 3.65 26.18 -16.01
N ASP A 542 4.58 25.81 -15.13
CA ASP A 542 5.92 26.37 -15.13
C ASP A 542 6.96 25.39 -14.57
N LEU A 543 7.94 25.03 -15.41
CA LEU A 543 9.16 24.36 -14.98
C LEU A 543 10.12 25.42 -14.44
N ARG A 544 10.69 25.22 -13.25
CA ARG A 544 11.47 26.23 -12.54
C ARG A 544 12.82 25.71 -12.08
N TRP A 545 13.81 26.60 -12.06
CA TRP A 545 15.08 26.41 -11.37
C TRP A 545 15.14 27.29 -10.11
N GLY A 546 15.43 26.71 -8.95
CA GLY A 546 15.45 27.37 -7.65
C GLY A 546 14.41 26.74 -6.72
N ASP A 547 13.63 27.57 -6.03
CA ASP A 547 12.48 27.08 -5.26
C ASP A 547 11.17 27.04 -6.08
N LYS A 548 10.17 26.34 -5.56
CA LYS A 548 8.86 26.19 -6.22
C LYS A 548 8.06 27.50 -6.38
N VAL A 549 8.34 28.55 -5.60
CA VAL A 549 7.55 29.80 -5.57
C VAL A 549 8.19 30.95 -6.36
N ASN A 550 9.49 31.18 -6.17
CA ASN A 550 10.27 32.30 -6.71
C ASN A 550 11.36 31.83 -7.69
N GLY A 551 11.47 30.52 -7.95
CA GLY A 551 12.40 29.97 -8.91
C GLY A 551 12.25 30.58 -10.31
N ARG A 552 13.36 30.59 -11.06
CA ARG A 552 13.40 31.10 -12.43
C ARG A 552 12.65 30.15 -13.36
N SER A 553 11.65 30.65 -14.07
CA SER A 553 10.94 29.93 -15.12
C SER A 553 11.86 29.46 -16.26
N LEU A 554 11.67 28.20 -16.65
CA LEU A 554 12.20 27.50 -17.83
C LEU A 554 11.08 27.20 -18.85
N GLY A 555 9.90 27.82 -18.67
CA GLY A 555 8.76 27.66 -19.55
C GLY A 555 7.76 26.58 -19.13
N ARG A 556 6.71 26.43 -19.93
CA ARG A 556 5.62 25.47 -19.75
C ARG A 556 5.90 24.19 -20.53
N VAL A 557 5.59 23.04 -19.95
CA VAL A 557 5.71 21.74 -20.63
C VAL A 557 4.36 21.04 -20.60
N THR A 558 3.93 20.50 -21.73
CA THR A 558 2.73 19.66 -21.83
C THR A 558 3.10 18.32 -22.44
N LEU A 559 2.73 17.23 -21.77
CA LEU A 559 2.94 15.86 -22.20
C LEU A 559 1.58 15.16 -22.33
N GLU A 560 1.22 14.82 -23.55
CA GLU A 560 0.07 13.96 -23.88
C GLU A 560 0.60 12.55 -24.18
N ARG A 561 -0.03 11.53 -23.61
CA ARG A 561 0.30 10.12 -23.81
C ARG A 561 -0.94 9.33 -24.17
N PHE A 562 -0.78 8.39 -25.09
CA PHE A 562 -1.79 7.41 -25.49
C PHE A 562 -1.13 6.06 -25.79
N GLU A 563 -1.50 5.04 -25.02
CA GLU A 563 -0.89 3.73 -25.04
C GLU A 563 -1.95 2.62 -25.07
N LYS A 564 -1.68 1.55 -25.83
CA LYS A 564 -2.50 0.34 -25.89
C LYS A 564 -1.64 -0.92 -25.83
N GLY A 565 -1.91 -1.80 -24.86
CA GLY A 565 -1.16 -3.05 -24.69
C GLY A 565 0.28 -2.85 -24.19
N SER A 566 0.51 -1.81 -23.38
CA SER A 566 1.75 -1.61 -22.63
C SER A 566 1.85 -2.58 -21.45
N SER A 567 3.05 -2.82 -20.93
CA SER A 567 3.24 -3.65 -19.73
C SER A 567 4.43 -3.19 -18.89
N LEU A 568 4.40 -3.54 -17.60
CA LEU A 568 5.51 -3.38 -16.66
C LEU A 568 5.70 -4.71 -15.94
N GLU A 569 6.91 -5.25 -15.96
CA GLU A 569 7.27 -6.49 -15.28
C GLU A 569 8.38 -6.24 -14.26
N VAL A 570 8.25 -6.85 -13.09
CA VAL A 570 9.22 -6.81 -11.99
C VAL A 570 9.72 -8.22 -11.77
N LEU A 571 11.01 -8.45 -12.04
CA LEU A 571 11.64 -9.77 -12.04
C LEU A 571 12.79 -9.82 -11.02
N PRO A 572 12.99 -10.95 -10.33
CA PRO A 572 14.13 -11.14 -9.43
C PRO A 572 15.45 -11.41 -10.18
N GLY A 573 16.57 -11.04 -9.57
CA GLY A 573 17.91 -11.51 -9.97
C GLY A 573 18.87 -10.48 -10.58
N GLY A 574 18.54 -9.19 -10.51
CA GLY A 574 19.51 -8.10 -10.76
C GLY A 574 20.20 -8.11 -12.13
N ALA A 575 21.35 -7.46 -12.25
CA ALA A 575 22.16 -7.46 -13.48
C ALA A 575 23.17 -8.61 -13.55
N GLY A 576 23.49 -9.24 -12.41
CA GLY A 576 24.48 -10.31 -12.32
C GLY A 576 25.87 -9.88 -12.81
N ALA A 577 26.51 -10.70 -13.65
CA ALA A 577 27.86 -10.45 -14.11
C ALA A 577 27.93 -9.60 -15.38
N VAL A 578 28.56 -8.42 -15.29
CA VAL A 578 28.58 -7.39 -16.33
C VAL A 578 30.01 -6.99 -16.70
N CYS A 579 30.26 -6.77 -17.99
CA CYS A 579 31.47 -6.13 -18.48
C CYS A 579 31.24 -4.62 -18.67
N VAL A 580 31.82 -3.79 -17.81
CA VAL A 580 31.70 -2.32 -17.88
C VAL A 580 32.79 -1.74 -18.78
N GLY A 581 32.38 -0.89 -19.73
CA GLY A 581 33.32 -0.21 -20.65
C GLY A 581 33.78 -1.05 -21.85
N ALA A 582 33.32 -2.30 -21.96
CA ALA A 582 33.47 -3.14 -23.16
C ALA A 582 32.28 -4.10 -23.28
N SER A 583 32.27 -4.95 -24.32
CA SER A 583 31.25 -5.99 -24.51
C SER A 583 31.92 -7.36 -24.53
N ALA A 584 31.69 -8.16 -23.49
CA ALA A 584 32.24 -9.50 -23.35
C ALA A 584 31.44 -10.34 -22.32
N GLY A 585 31.36 -11.66 -22.53
CA GLY A 585 30.63 -12.59 -21.65
C GLY A 585 31.48 -13.34 -20.62
N SER A 586 32.75 -12.97 -20.44
CA SER A 586 33.63 -13.54 -19.41
C SER A 586 34.64 -12.51 -18.93
N GLN A 587 35.12 -12.66 -17.69
CA GLN A 587 36.12 -11.79 -17.11
C GLN A 587 37.36 -11.64 -18.01
N SER A 588 37.94 -12.75 -18.47
CA SER A 588 39.14 -12.73 -19.32
C SER A 588 38.93 -11.99 -20.65
N ALA A 589 37.73 -12.09 -21.23
CA ALA A 589 37.41 -11.41 -22.48
C ALA A 589 37.11 -9.92 -22.24
N CYS A 590 36.50 -9.58 -21.11
CA CYS A 590 36.24 -8.22 -20.70
C CYS A 590 37.55 -7.45 -20.50
N ASP A 591 38.49 -8.03 -19.75
CA ASP A 591 39.81 -7.45 -19.49
C ASP A 591 40.59 -7.26 -20.80
N ALA A 592 40.55 -8.25 -21.70
CA ALA A 592 41.20 -8.18 -23.01
C ALA A 592 40.59 -7.09 -23.92
N ALA A 593 39.29 -6.82 -23.78
CA ALA A 593 38.59 -5.76 -24.50
C ALA A 593 38.75 -4.37 -23.85
N GLY A 594 39.52 -4.27 -22.77
CA GLY A 594 39.72 -3.03 -22.01
C GLY A 594 38.55 -2.65 -21.10
N GLY A 595 37.62 -3.57 -20.87
CA GLY A 595 36.52 -3.43 -19.92
C GLY A 595 36.90 -3.87 -18.51
N ARG A 596 35.99 -3.65 -17.57
CA ARG A 596 36.06 -4.11 -16.18
C ARG A 596 34.95 -5.11 -15.92
N TRP A 597 35.31 -6.30 -15.45
CA TRP A 597 34.32 -7.28 -14.99
C TRP A 597 33.77 -6.91 -13.61
N GLU A 598 32.46 -6.93 -13.48
CA GLU A 598 31.72 -6.74 -12.22
C GLU A 598 30.78 -7.92 -12.05
N ASP A 599 30.94 -8.67 -10.96
CA ASP A 599 30.02 -9.75 -10.59
C ASP A 599 29.12 -9.24 -9.46
N ARG A 600 27.92 -8.79 -9.82
CA ARG A 600 27.06 -8.03 -8.90
C ARG A 600 26.32 -8.90 -7.90
N GLY A 601 26.30 -10.21 -8.10
CA GLY A 601 25.66 -11.18 -7.21
C GLY A 601 24.48 -11.89 -7.84
N GLU A 602 23.69 -12.58 -7.01
CA GLU A 602 22.49 -13.32 -7.43
C GLU A 602 21.18 -12.64 -7.00
N GLU A 603 21.23 -11.69 -6.07
CA GLU A 603 20.11 -10.84 -5.67
C GLU A 603 19.96 -9.66 -6.66
N GLY A 604 19.02 -8.76 -6.38
CA GLY A 604 18.76 -7.57 -7.19
C GLY A 604 17.42 -7.60 -7.92
N LEU A 605 17.09 -6.49 -8.55
CA LEU A 605 15.79 -6.22 -9.18
C LEU A 605 15.95 -5.95 -10.67
N THR A 606 15.11 -6.56 -11.50
CA THR A 606 14.95 -6.17 -12.91
C THR A 606 13.57 -5.59 -13.15
N VAL A 607 13.50 -4.41 -13.74
CA VAL A 607 12.26 -3.75 -14.16
C VAL A 607 12.21 -3.71 -15.68
N ALA A 608 11.28 -4.42 -16.29
CA ALA A 608 11.08 -4.44 -17.73
C ALA A 608 9.83 -3.63 -18.10
N LEU A 609 10.01 -2.51 -18.79
CA LEU A 609 8.94 -1.65 -19.28
C LEU A 609 8.72 -1.88 -20.77
N LYS A 610 7.47 -2.09 -21.17
CA LYS A 610 7.01 -2.01 -22.55
C LYS A 610 5.99 -0.88 -22.68
N ALA A 611 6.34 0.18 -23.41
CA ALA A 611 5.40 1.24 -23.79
C ALA A 611 5.02 1.09 -25.28
N ALA A 612 3.75 0.78 -25.54
CA ALA A 612 3.21 0.67 -26.90
C ALA A 612 2.43 1.96 -27.23
N PHE A 613 3.14 2.93 -27.82
CA PHE A 613 2.55 4.23 -28.18
C PHE A 613 1.63 4.07 -29.40
N GLU A 614 0.34 4.34 -29.18
CA GLU A 614 -0.69 4.23 -30.21
C GLU A 614 -0.79 5.54 -31.02
N PRO A 615 -1.03 5.47 -32.34
CA PRO A 615 -1.34 6.66 -33.14
C PRO A 615 -2.55 7.44 -32.62
N GLU A 616 -2.68 8.71 -33.02
CA GLU A 616 -3.85 9.52 -32.65
C GLU A 616 -5.15 8.81 -33.04
N GLY A 617 -6.08 8.70 -32.10
CA GLY A 617 -7.33 7.98 -32.32
C GLY A 617 -8.33 8.15 -31.17
N PRO A 618 -9.54 7.59 -31.35
CA PRO A 618 -10.54 7.57 -30.28
C PRO A 618 -10.10 6.64 -29.14
N ALA A 619 -10.16 7.15 -27.92
CA ALA A 619 -10.12 6.37 -26.70
C ALA A 619 -11.49 5.71 -26.44
N SER A 620 -11.54 4.76 -25.50
CA SER A 620 -12.77 4.05 -25.12
C SER A 620 -13.90 4.95 -24.60
N ASP A 621 -13.59 6.12 -24.04
CA ASP A 621 -14.58 7.11 -23.62
C ASP A 621 -15.10 8.00 -24.78
N GLY A 622 -14.57 7.81 -25.99
CA GLY A 622 -14.89 8.58 -27.19
C GLY A 622 -14.10 9.89 -27.35
N SER A 623 -13.22 10.24 -26.41
CA SER A 623 -12.28 11.35 -26.55
C SER A 623 -11.19 11.02 -27.58
N ILE A 624 -10.51 12.05 -28.11
CA ILE A 624 -9.37 11.86 -29.00
C ILE A 624 -8.09 11.91 -28.17
N ALA A 625 -7.34 10.80 -28.18
CA ALA A 625 -6.08 10.66 -27.50
C ALA A 625 -4.93 10.60 -28.53
N ARG A 626 -3.75 11.09 -28.12
CA ARG A 626 -2.52 11.11 -28.94
C ARG A 626 -1.28 11.19 -28.05
N ASN A 627 -0.11 11.02 -28.66
CA ASN A 627 1.17 11.25 -28.02
C ASN A 627 1.82 12.53 -28.54
N ARG A 628 2.05 13.50 -27.64
CA ARG A 628 2.65 14.80 -28.00
C ARG A 628 3.46 15.38 -26.85
N LEU A 629 4.62 15.95 -27.16
CA LEU A 629 5.40 16.78 -26.25
C LEU A 629 5.40 18.23 -26.75
N THR A 630 4.96 19.16 -25.91
CA THR A 630 5.03 20.60 -26.18
C THR A 630 5.89 21.28 -25.12
N TRP A 631 6.85 22.12 -25.54
CA TRP A 631 7.60 22.98 -24.65
C TRP A 631 7.50 24.43 -25.11
N GLU A 632 6.98 25.31 -24.25
CA GLU A 632 6.72 26.72 -24.52
C GLU A 632 7.55 27.64 -23.62
N ASN A 633 8.27 28.58 -24.24
CA ASN A 633 9.16 29.55 -23.58
C ASN A 633 8.85 31.00 -23.99
N ASN A 634 9.42 31.98 -23.28
CA ASN A 634 9.28 33.41 -23.59
C ASN A 634 7.80 33.87 -23.63
N ARG A 635 6.98 33.36 -22.71
CA ARG A 635 5.58 33.73 -22.55
C ARG A 635 5.45 35.18 -22.08
N THR A 636 4.42 35.88 -22.54
CA THR A 636 4.07 37.20 -22.01
C THR A 636 3.51 37.07 -20.60
N SER A 637 3.78 38.04 -19.73
CA SER A 637 3.15 38.12 -18.41
C SER A 637 1.83 38.89 -18.48
N ASP A 638 0.85 38.50 -17.68
CA ASP A 638 -0.37 39.26 -17.45
C ASP A 638 -0.13 40.47 -16.52
N GLY A 639 -1.20 41.21 -16.21
CA GLY A 639 -1.14 42.38 -15.33
C GLY A 639 -0.79 42.07 -13.87
N ASN A 640 -0.80 40.81 -13.48
CA ASN A 640 -0.43 40.31 -12.15
C ASN A 640 0.95 39.64 -12.14
N GLY A 641 1.66 39.64 -13.27
CA GLY A 641 2.98 39.02 -13.41
C GLY A 641 2.96 37.51 -13.69
N GLY A 642 1.79 36.90 -13.87
CA GLY A 642 1.65 35.49 -14.24
C GLY A 642 1.89 35.25 -15.73
N TYR A 643 2.52 34.14 -16.11
CA TYR A 643 2.76 33.82 -17.51
C TYR A 643 1.48 33.40 -18.23
N VAL A 644 1.24 33.94 -19.42
CA VAL A 644 0.07 33.61 -20.24
C VAL A 644 0.39 32.49 -21.22
N ASN A 645 -0.34 31.38 -21.12
CA ASN A 645 -0.19 30.20 -21.97
C ASN A 645 -0.51 30.50 -23.45
N GLY A 646 0.26 29.91 -24.37
CA GLY A 646 0.08 30.06 -25.82
C GLY A 646 0.62 31.36 -26.43
N THR A 647 1.29 32.21 -25.64
CA THR A 647 1.86 33.49 -26.10
C THR A 647 3.35 33.41 -26.39
N GLY A 648 3.99 32.31 -26.01
CA GLY A 648 5.42 32.08 -26.13
C GLY A 648 5.85 31.44 -27.45
N THR A 649 7.15 31.23 -27.57
CA THR A 649 7.73 30.38 -28.60
C THR A 649 7.60 28.93 -28.16
N ARG A 650 7.07 28.06 -29.02
CA ARG A 650 6.84 26.65 -28.69
C ARG A 650 7.52 25.69 -29.66
N ILE A 651 8.01 24.57 -29.13
CA ILE A 651 8.41 23.41 -29.91
C ILE A 651 7.44 22.26 -29.60
N GLU A 652 6.95 21.60 -30.63
CA GLU A 652 6.02 20.47 -30.52
C GLU A 652 6.60 19.26 -31.23
N PHE A 653 6.64 18.11 -30.56
CA PHE A 653 6.87 16.80 -31.15
C PHE A 653 5.52 16.08 -31.13
N ASP A 654 4.90 15.94 -32.30
CA ASP A 654 3.51 15.52 -32.45
C ASP A 654 3.42 14.19 -33.22
N GLY A 655 2.42 13.38 -32.88
CA GLY A 655 2.18 12.07 -33.48
C GLY A 655 3.28 11.06 -33.17
N ILE A 656 3.65 10.91 -31.90
CA ILE A 656 4.63 9.89 -31.47
C ILE A 656 3.95 8.51 -31.47
N SER A 657 4.54 7.51 -32.12
CA SER A 657 4.00 6.14 -32.11
C SER A 657 5.09 5.07 -32.27
N THR A 658 4.78 3.83 -31.90
CA THR A 658 5.67 2.66 -32.09
C THR A 658 5.05 1.61 -33.00
N ASN A 659 5.90 0.83 -33.64
CA ASN A 659 5.48 -0.24 -34.56
C ASN A 659 6.55 -1.36 -34.64
N ASP A 660 6.17 -2.53 -35.14
CA ASP A 660 7.05 -3.68 -35.37
C ASP A 660 7.76 -3.68 -36.74
N GLY A 661 7.53 -2.66 -37.59
CA GLY A 661 8.46 -2.27 -38.66
C GLY A 661 8.07 -2.58 -40.10
N LEU A 662 6.86 -3.09 -40.39
CA LEU A 662 6.36 -3.29 -41.77
C LEU A 662 5.33 -2.25 -42.24
N GLY A 663 5.09 -1.19 -41.46
CA GLY A 663 4.16 -0.08 -41.78
C GLY A 663 2.90 -0.06 -40.90
N ASN A 664 2.02 0.91 -41.11
CA ASN A 664 0.86 1.26 -40.27
C ASN A 664 -0.24 0.19 -40.08
N SER A 665 -0.10 -1.00 -40.66
CA SER A 665 -1.02 -2.14 -40.51
C SER A 665 -0.42 -3.29 -39.70
N ASP A 666 0.81 -3.14 -39.22
CA ASP A 666 1.54 -4.14 -38.46
C ASP A 666 1.21 -4.03 -36.96
N SER A 667 1.48 -5.09 -36.20
CA SER A 667 1.17 -5.12 -34.77
C SER A 667 2.14 -4.24 -33.97
N ASN A 668 1.68 -3.61 -32.89
CA ASN A 668 2.53 -2.89 -31.93
C ASN A 668 2.89 -3.79 -30.72
N ASN A 669 3.33 -5.02 -31.00
CA ASN A 669 3.56 -6.03 -29.97
C ASN A 669 4.92 -5.86 -29.28
N TYR A 670 5.91 -5.30 -29.97
CA TYR A 670 7.23 -5.08 -29.40
C TYR A 670 7.28 -3.81 -28.55
N GLY A 671 6.74 -2.70 -29.08
CA GLY A 671 6.72 -1.38 -28.43
C GLY A 671 8.10 -0.76 -28.25
N PHE A 672 8.16 0.29 -27.44
CA PHE A 672 9.38 0.82 -26.85
C PHE A 672 9.69 0.03 -25.57
N ARG A 673 10.87 -0.59 -25.50
CA ARG A 673 11.30 -1.40 -24.36
C ARG A 673 12.40 -0.73 -23.58
N ALA A 674 12.30 -0.77 -22.26
CA ALA A 674 13.35 -0.37 -21.34
C ALA A 674 13.46 -1.41 -20.22
N ASP A 675 14.52 -2.21 -20.28
CA ASP A 675 14.86 -3.18 -19.25
C ASP A 675 15.95 -2.59 -18.35
N LEU A 676 15.65 -2.44 -17.06
CA LEU A 676 16.54 -1.85 -16.06
C LEU A 676 16.89 -2.91 -15.02
N ASN A 677 18.12 -3.40 -15.08
CA ASN A 677 18.67 -4.30 -14.07
C ASN A 677 19.36 -3.45 -13.00
N ILE A 678 18.96 -3.63 -11.75
CA ILE A 678 19.29 -2.79 -10.61
C ILE A 678 19.95 -3.64 -9.53
N ASP A 679 21.14 -3.22 -9.12
CA ASP A 679 21.89 -3.81 -8.01
C ASP A 679 22.54 -2.72 -7.14
N VAL A 680 22.99 -3.10 -5.96
CA VAL A 680 23.91 -2.31 -5.13
C VAL A 680 25.30 -2.91 -5.22
N TYR A 681 26.30 -2.15 -5.68
CA TYR A 681 27.64 -2.72 -5.94
C TYR A 681 28.81 -1.78 -5.64
N GLU A 682 29.99 -2.37 -5.36
CA GLU A 682 31.25 -1.66 -5.17
C GLU A 682 31.68 -0.90 -6.44
N THR A 683 31.68 0.42 -6.38
CA THR A 683 31.97 1.28 -7.52
C THR A 683 33.30 2.00 -7.38
N LYS A 684 34.05 2.06 -8.50
CA LYS A 684 35.31 2.81 -8.59
C LYS A 684 35.06 4.32 -8.59
N VAL A 685 35.53 5.00 -7.54
CA VAL A 685 35.57 6.46 -7.44
C VAL A 685 37.02 6.93 -7.47
N VAL A 686 37.34 7.89 -8.34
CA VAL A 686 38.70 8.41 -8.49
C VAL A 686 38.78 9.88 -8.08
N LYS A 687 39.93 10.25 -7.51
CA LYS A 687 40.21 11.65 -7.17
C LYS A 687 40.33 12.50 -8.43
N LYS A 688 39.65 13.66 -8.45
CA LYS A 688 39.59 14.55 -9.62
C LYS A 688 40.78 15.51 -9.72
N SER A 689 41.44 15.82 -8.59
CA SER A 689 42.57 16.76 -8.50
C SER A 689 43.58 16.33 -7.44
N ASP A 690 44.84 16.74 -7.61
CA ASP A 690 45.88 16.53 -6.60
C ASP A 690 45.64 17.38 -5.34
N GLY A 691 46.11 16.91 -4.19
CA GLY A 691 46.10 17.67 -2.93
C GLY A 691 45.13 17.11 -1.89
N LEU A 692 44.61 17.98 -1.03
CA LEU A 692 43.58 17.65 -0.05
C LEU A 692 42.19 17.74 -0.69
N ASP A 693 41.27 16.87 -0.30
CA ASP A 693 39.85 17.03 -0.60
C ASP A 693 39.14 17.91 0.45
N SER A 694 37.81 18.01 0.36
CA SER A 694 36.93 18.76 1.27
C SER A 694 37.02 18.30 2.74
N GLU A 695 37.39 17.05 2.98
CA GLU A 695 37.54 16.42 4.30
C GLU A 695 39.00 16.39 4.78
N GLY A 696 39.92 17.02 4.03
CA GLY A 696 41.34 17.10 4.38
C GLY A 696 42.14 15.82 4.11
N LYS A 697 41.66 14.90 3.27
CA LYS A 697 42.37 13.66 2.91
C LYS A 697 43.30 13.89 1.71
N PRO A 698 44.62 13.59 1.86
CA PRO A 698 45.58 13.76 0.78
C PRO A 698 45.44 12.66 -0.28
N GLY A 699 45.73 12.99 -1.53
CA GLY A 699 45.75 12.03 -2.64
C GLY A 699 46.12 12.70 -3.96
N SER A 700 46.50 11.90 -4.94
CA SER A 700 46.80 12.34 -6.30
C SER A 700 45.61 12.12 -7.24
N LYS A 701 45.55 12.93 -8.30
CA LYS A 701 44.54 12.77 -9.35
C LYS A 701 44.62 11.37 -9.94
N GLY A 702 43.49 10.67 -9.97
CA GLY A 702 43.38 9.30 -10.48
C GLY A 702 43.48 8.21 -9.42
N ASP A 703 43.93 8.52 -8.20
CA ASP A 703 43.90 7.57 -7.08
C ASP A 703 42.45 7.19 -6.75
N GLU A 704 42.22 5.92 -6.43
CA GLU A 704 40.91 5.40 -6.07
C GLU A 704 40.59 5.67 -4.60
N LEU A 705 39.35 6.08 -4.31
CA LEU A 705 38.85 6.19 -2.94
C LEU A 705 38.56 4.78 -2.41
N ILE A 706 39.22 4.42 -1.31
CA ILE A 706 39.08 3.12 -0.66
C ILE A 706 38.80 3.35 0.84
N TYR A 707 37.72 2.75 1.34
CA TYR A 707 37.42 2.78 2.76
C TYR A 707 38.41 1.95 3.56
N THR A 708 38.66 2.39 4.78
CA THR A 708 39.60 1.73 5.71
C THR A 708 39.06 0.40 6.23
N ASP A 709 37.74 0.25 6.32
CA ASP A 709 37.05 -0.97 6.72
C ASP A 709 35.62 -1.03 6.16
N SER A 710 34.92 -2.13 6.48
CA SER A 710 33.57 -2.40 6.00
C SER A 710 32.48 -1.46 6.56
N THR A 711 32.76 -0.71 7.63
CA THR A 711 31.84 0.30 8.19
C THR A 711 31.74 1.55 7.31
N ARG A 712 32.71 1.74 6.42
CA ARG A 712 32.78 2.81 5.43
C ARG A 712 32.63 4.22 6.04
N THR A 713 33.21 4.44 7.22
CA THR A 713 33.22 5.74 7.90
C THR A 713 34.44 6.60 7.56
N ASP A 714 35.59 5.98 7.26
CA ASP A 714 36.84 6.69 6.92
C ASP A 714 37.54 6.05 5.70
N TYR A 715 38.28 6.85 4.92
CA TYR A 715 38.89 6.42 3.66
C TYR A 715 40.28 7.00 3.40
N ASN A 716 40.98 6.37 2.46
CA ASN A 716 42.24 6.83 1.88
C ASN A 716 42.16 6.78 0.35
N TYR A 717 43.03 7.56 -0.31
CA TYR A 717 43.25 7.48 -1.74
C TYR A 717 44.38 6.51 -2.06
N VAL A 718 44.13 5.53 -2.93
CA VAL A 718 45.05 4.45 -3.27
C VAL A 718 45.25 4.40 -4.79
N ALA A 719 46.48 4.53 -5.26
CA ALA A 719 46.80 4.56 -6.69
C ALA A 719 46.52 3.24 -7.43
N ASN A 720 46.78 2.09 -6.77
CA ASN A 720 46.58 0.76 -7.33
C ASN A 720 46.02 -0.18 -6.25
N PRO A 721 44.70 -0.18 -6.00
CA PRO A 721 44.10 -1.01 -4.96
C PRO A 721 44.19 -2.51 -5.31
N SER A 722 44.54 -3.31 -4.31
CA SER A 722 44.45 -4.78 -4.32
C SER A 722 43.01 -5.27 -4.38
N ASP A 723 42.78 -6.54 -4.69
CA ASP A 723 41.42 -7.08 -4.80
C ASP A 723 40.64 -7.03 -3.48
N LEU A 724 41.32 -7.12 -2.33
CA LEU A 724 40.72 -6.92 -1.01
C LEU A 724 40.32 -5.45 -0.80
N GLU A 725 41.17 -4.50 -1.18
CA GLU A 725 40.87 -3.07 -1.10
C GLU A 725 39.69 -2.70 -2.02
N LYS A 726 39.54 -3.35 -3.17
CA LYS A 726 38.40 -3.12 -4.08
C LYS A 726 37.05 -3.48 -3.46
N GLN A 727 36.99 -4.42 -2.52
CA GLN A 727 35.76 -4.74 -1.77
C GLN A 727 35.35 -3.61 -0.81
N LEU A 728 36.31 -2.74 -0.46
CA LEU A 728 36.09 -1.55 0.37
C LEU A 728 35.90 -0.28 -0.46
N ARG A 729 35.62 -0.40 -1.76
CA ARG A 729 35.17 0.73 -2.56
C ARG A 729 33.85 1.29 -2.05
N PRO A 730 33.52 2.55 -2.40
CA PRO A 730 32.18 3.08 -2.25
C PRO A 730 31.14 2.15 -2.83
N LEU A 731 30.08 1.93 -2.07
CA LEU A 731 28.88 1.31 -2.61
C LEU A 731 28.13 2.36 -3.43
N GLY A 732 27.61 1.92 -4.56
CA GLY A 732 26.81 2.74 -5.47
C GLY A 732 25.60 1.97 -5.98
N PHE A 733 24.63 2.71 -6.47
CA PHE A 733 23.50 2.15 -7.19
C PHE A 733 23.94 1.84 -8.62
N ALA A 734 23.94 0.57 -8.99
CA ALA A 734 24.46 0.07 -10.24
C ALA A 734 23.30 -0.37 -11.14
N VAL A 735 23.11 0.33 -12.25
CA VAL A 735 22.00 0.10 -13.18
C VAL A 735 22.56 -0.30 -14.53
N GLN A 736 22.15 -1.45 -15.04
CA GLN A 736 22.32 -1.80 -16.44
C GLN A 736 20.99 -1.62 -17.16
N GLY A 737 20.92 -0.62 -18.05
CA GLY A 737 19.73 -0.33 -18.85
C GLY A 737 19.88 -0.83 -20.27
N ASN A 738 18.92 -1.59 -20.77
CA ASN A 738 18.75 -1.89 -22.20
C ASN A 738 17.51 -1.15 -22.71
N VAL A 739 17.69 -0.28 -23.70
CA VAL A 739 16.57 0.39 -24.38
C VAL A 739 16.54 -0.09 -25.83
N SER A 740 15.39 -0.62 -26.24
CA SER A 740 15.23 -1.16 -27.59
C SER A 740 13.85 -0.92 -28.19
N PHE A 741 13.80 -0.70 -29.50
CA PHE A 741 12.57 -0.60 -30.29
C PHE A 741 12.83 -0.99 -31.74
N LYS A 742 11.80 -1.55 -32.39
CA LYS A 742 11.86 -1.90 -33.83
C LYS A 742 11.62 -0.69 -34.72
N ASP A 743 10.57 0.07 -34.43
CA ASP A 743 10.20 1.29 -35.13
C ASP A 743 9.60 2.31 -34.17
N PHE A 744 10.12 3.53 -34.19
CA PHE A 744 9.67 4.68 -33.41
C PHE A 744 9.48 5.88 -34.35
N GLN A 745 8.27 6.42 -34.37
CA GLN A 745 7.84 7.41 -35.35
C GLN A 745 7.46 8.72 -34.66
N ILE A 746 7.78 9.84 -35.31
CA ILE A 746 7.29 11.19 -34.97
C ILE A 746 6.73 11.81 -36.25
N ASP A 747 5.42 12.02 -36.30
CA ASP A 747 4.75 12.54 -37.49
C ASP A 747 5.23 13.93 -37.87
N GLN A 748 5.32 14.84 -36.90
CA GLN A 748 5.70 16.23 -37.13
C GLN A 748 6.48 16.82 -35.96
N VAL A 749 7.52 17.59 -36.27
CA VAL A 749 8.14 18.52 -35.34
C VAL A 749 7.82 19.94 -35.78
N ARG A 750 7.14 20.68 -34.92
CA ARG A 750 6.65 22.03 -35.21
C ARG A 750 7.32 23.07 -34.34
N LEU A 751 7.54 24.25 -34.90
CA LEU A 751 7.93 25.45 -34.16
C LEU A 751 6.83 26.50 -34.29
N GLY A 752 6.32 26.97 -33.16
CA GLY A 752 5.39 28.08 -33.09
C GLY A 752 6.08 29.35 -32.62
N HIS A 753 5.86 30.45 -33.35
CA HIS A 753 6.33 31.78 -32.98
C HIS A 753 5.16 32.65 -32.51
N PRO A 754 5.32 33.49 -31.44
CA PRO A 754 4.27 34.33 -30.89
C PRO A 754 3.48 35.17 -31.91
N THR A 755 4.15 35.62 -32.97
CA THR A 755 3.59 36.49 -34.01
C THR A 755 3.47 35.82 -35.39
N GLY A 756 4.00 34.61 -35.54
CA GLY A 756 4.21 33.96 -36.85
C GLY A 756 3.34 32.72 -37.11
N GLY A 757 2.60 32.23 -36.10
CA GLY A 757 1.89 30.97 -36.20
C GLY A 757 2.81 29.76 -35.98
N VAL A 758 2.34 28.58 -36.38
CA VAL A 758 3.00 27.28 -36.16
C VAL A 758 3.38 26.70 -37.50
N GLU A 759 4.66 26.38 -37.67
CA GLU A 759 5.21 25.83 -38.91
C GLU A 759 5.88 24.48 -38.63
N THR A 760 5.67 23.52 -39.54
CA THR A 760 6.31 22.20 -39.46
C THR A 760 7.75 22.29 -39.98
N VAL A 761 8.72 21.94 -39.13
CA VAL A 761 10.15 21.95 -39.47
C VAL A 761 10.58 20.60 -40.03
N PHE A 762 10.13 19.51 -39.40
CA PHE A 762 10.39 18.14 -39.83
C PHE A 762 9.07 17.37 -39.87
N SER A 763 8.94 16.44 -40.82
CA SER A 763 7.79 15.54 -40.90
C SER A 763 8.27 14.13 -41.19
N GLY A 764 7.62 13.14 -40.57
CA GLY A 764 7.86 11.72 -40.78
C GLY A 764 9.24 11.27 -40.33
N ILE A 765 9.62 11.58 -39.09
CA ILE A 765 10.86 11.04 -38.51
C ILE A 765 10.57 9.58 -38.13
N VAL A 766 11.39 8.67 -38.65
CA VAL A 766 11.30 7.24 -38.38
C VAL A 766 12.67 6.77 -37.91
N LEU A 767 12.73 6.21 -36.71
CA LEU A 767 13.92 5.60 -36.12
C LEU A 767 13.68 4.09 -36.06
N GLN A 768 14.63 3.28 -36.56
CA GLN A 768 14.44 1.83 -36.66
C GLN A 768 15.60 1.05 -36.05
N ASN A 769 15.27 -0.12 -35.49
CA ASN A 769 16.21 -1.11 -34.95
C ASN A 769 17.22 -0.51 -33.96
N MET A 770 16.73 0.28 -33.00
CA MET A 770 17.56 0.77 -31.91
C MET A 770 17.66 -0.31 -30.84
N ASP A 771 18.88 -0.59 -30.41
CA ASP A 771 19.19 -1.40 -29.23
C ASP A 771 20.43 -0.78 -28.57
N VAL A 772 20.24 -0.19 -27.41
CA VAL A 772 21.28 0.53 -26.67
C VAL A 772 21.36 -0.05 -25.27
N THR A 773 22.52 -0.62 -24.95
CA THR A 773 22.85 -1.02 -23.59
C THR A 773 23.73 0.03 -22.93
N THR A 774 23.34 0.42 -21.72
CA THR A 774 24.04 1.40 -20.90
C THR A 774 24.35 0.78 -19.54
N ASN A 775 25.53 1.12 -19.00
CA ASN A 775 25.90 0.78 -17.64
C ASN A 775 26.11 2.08 -16.88
N LEU A 776 25.23 2.36 -15.93
CA LEU A 776 25.28 3.51 -15.06
C LEU A 776 25.63 3.04 -13.65
N THR A 777 26.55 3.74 -13.00
CA THR A 777 26.77 3.58 -11.57
C THR A 777 26.72 4.97 -10.94
N ALA A 778 25.77 5.19 -10.04
CA ALA A 778 25.73 6.38 -9.22
C ALA A 778 26.51 6.16 -7.94
N THR A 779 27.49 7.01 -7.71
CA THR A 779 28.30 7.03 -6.50
C THR A 779 28.14 8.35 -5.78
N PRO A 780 28.32 8.36 -4.45
CA PRO A 780 28.36 9.60 -3.71
C PRO A 780 29.39 10.57 -4.33
N ILE A 781 28.92 11.74 -4.74
CA ILE A 781 29.79 12.88 -5.02
C ILE A 781 30.15 13.47 -3.66
N ARG A 782 31.42 13.39 -3.27
CA ARG A 782 31.98 14.09 -2.11
C ARG A 782 33.01 15.11 -2.55
#